data_AF-A0A8B7DGJ7-F1
#
_entry.id   AF-A0A8B7DGJ7-F1
#
_cell.length_a   1.000
_cell.length_b   1.000
_cell.length_c   1.000
_cell.angle_alpha   90.00
_cell.angle_beta   90.00
_cell.angle_gamma   90.00
#
_symmetry.space_group_name_H-M   'P 1'
#
loop_
_entity.id
_entity.type
_entity.pdbx_description
1 polymer ?
#
loop_
_entity_poly.entity_id
_entity_poly.type
_entity_poly.pdbx_seq_one_letter_code
_entity_poly.pdbx_strand_id
1 'polypeptide(L)'
;MIYYVLLTLLITGCRCNLIVEIDSINGNDSIACTNGALKIPCKSLNYVFANIKNMSYSTLKILKGEHILLTEIRVNGIVSMEIVSFDNALLKCVNSSGLTFISSSNVTVRGVTLKHCGAKHNKIEYKNKGNFYHSFMSTAICFINCKDIVIDNVMFQENEGVALAFFDVGNSVQIYQSFFDSNVNYLTKENISVGGGVYVELSNYTSLNSFINADTKYLIKKCNFSNNYLVSGLKQTDMSTKVQQNIYARGAGLSIVLKGDASRNFLNIVDCVFINNTALWGGGMFVYLAEKSENNSLLFNGCIFEENKAVLAGGGIRIYEESKQITSLKENNIKLENILFKKNLAIWGGGVSIKGATHNKYEDWTTNTVFEKCIFDENLGTVGFAIGLHTRNFKRKIFDRGVSYRVVMNNCSFNKNQMILSEDKKVRGQGCIYFKEAFLVLTGSNSFTCNQGTAIVLESASLTFGSSSYSAFQNNTGTEGGAIALYGTSWLELEKDCSVLFDRNSALRRGGALFVKHAGPPRVGFQNTELQSSPCFIRYNDMDTFEWPVNITFRENYAPPSSGNSIYASTLQYCRSDGESRMNSTALVWPFIKYESSSTDPEIVTSPVELNFNKEQWNVSPFFSFSTDVHQIDERGQSVYGSVKIDINSENKSVTLDPPNYNFIVKDKISKLKLLGKTLSKFSVTLITNNDQLVVSPTYNVSLSLCLPGFRLRENKCVCMDAEVGDVVHCLENGTVYVLRGRWGYVNSKTSLLETVVCPQSYCKCHIGIEEYLCQFDVEKQCSENRRGRLCSQCSEGYSVAFFNEDCKICSTKWGLIVLLVLAAILVFYIVLIIAISFIDVDEFFGYFNVFFYWYQMIDLIIPVNVQLTRVTLFLVGFISLTGTGGNTGFCLYNGLDNLVKLALNYVPTLLFLITAFTLHFDSVWKVFCCKNYKALSANDVDNRRKTSRGRSISFVIVVTFSQITIVSFRLLQYVEIDGQRYLHKAAFARYFRPPHIYCGLLALCFLFFMLVFILLLLFNPKKLGKFIHIGEKYNKYVLPVFNALKSCFDKSKLIGNENSRQEEDIKRKSKGNRKFAAFYFIFRTIMIIISVFAQNEIIKLVLLSSASVISLAIFASFQPYRERSFNIWDTLALTLLSIATLISLVLNVPFSANQTQLNIIRVSLEFIIWLPFVTLILRLGWKWRILLYKLSKRSSLIEKNDNTSINGLPLRVIEHISNEKIDENQVKS
;
A
#
# COMPACT_ATOMS: atom_id res chain seq x y z
N MET A 1 -99.27 -57.95 -7.71
CA MET A 1 -98.05 -58.26 -6.94
C MET A 1 -97.12 -59.21 -7.70
N ILE A 2 -97.60 -60.33 -8.25
CA ILE A 2 -96.79 -61.26 -9.08
C ILE A 2 -96.29 -60.63 -10.40
N TYR A 3 -97.09 -59.75 -11.03
CA TYR A 3 -96.68 -59.00 -12.23
C TYR A 3 -95.58 -57.96 -11.96
N TYR A 4 -95.52 -57.41 -10.74
CA TYR A 4 -94.49 -56.46 -10.32
C TYR A 4 -93.18 -57.18 -10.01
N VAL A 5 -93.25 -58.39 -9.42
CA VAL A 5 -92.09 -59.24 -9.15
C VAL A 5 -91.46 -59.79 -10.44
N LEU A 6 -92.28 -60.18 -11.42
CA LEU A 6 -91.79 -60.60 -12.74
C LEU A 6 -91.21 -59.43 -13.55
N LEU A 7 -91.81 -58.23 -13.48
CA LEU A 7 -91.25 -57.04 -14.13
C LEU A 7 -89.95 -56.59 -13.44
N THR A 8 -89.84 -56.69 -12.11
CA THR A 8 -88.56 -56.43 -11.43
C THR A 8 -87.51 -57.49 -11.73
N LEU A 9 -87.86 -58.78 -11.86
CA LEU A 9 -86.91 -59.84 -12.24
C LEU A 9 -86.50 -59.77 -13.72
N LEU A 10 -87.36 -59.26 -14.61
CA LEU A 10 -87.05 -59.00 -16.02
C LEU A 10 -86.24 -57.69 -16.22
N ILE A 11 -86.42 -56.69 -15.35
CA ILE A 11 -85.64 -55.43 -15.36
C ILE A 11 -84.30 -55.60 -14.63
N THR A 12 -84.24 -56.45 -13.59
CA THR A 12 -82.99 -56.94 -13.01
C THR A 12 -82.54 -58.21 -13.72
N GLY A 13 -82.31 -58.12 -15.04
CA GLY A 13 -81.49 -59.12 -15.71
C GLY A 13 -80.20 -59.28 -14.90
N CYS A 14 -79.92 -60.50 -14.42
CA CYS A 14 -78.63 -60.88 -13.85
C CYS A 14 -77.55 -60.39 -14.81
N ARG A 15 -76.91 -59.26 -14.47
CA ARG A 15 -75.80 -58.71 -15.25
C ARG A 15 -74.60 -59.58 -14.93
N CYS A 16 -74.41 -60.65 -15.70
CA CYS A 16 -73.20 -61.47 -15.61
C CYS A 16 -71.99 -60.57 -15.88
N ASN A 17 -71.11 -60.44 -14.89
CA ASN A 17 -69.81 -59.82 -15.07
C ASN A 17 -69.01 -60.69 -16.05
N LEU A 18 -68.65 -60.15 -17.22
CA LEU A 18 -67.90 -60.89 -18.22
C LEU A 18 -66.44 -60.99 -17.80
N ILE A 19 -65.96 -62.20 -17.48
CA ILE A 19 -64.56 -62.46 -17.17
C ILE A 19 -63.86 -62.97 -18.44
N VAL A 20 -62.80 -62.27 -18.86
CA VAL A 20 -61.96 -62.66 -20.01
C VAL A 20 -60.53 -62.86 -19.52
N GLU A 21 -59.99 -64.07 -19.72
CA GLU A 21 -58.59 -64.40 -19.40
C GLU A 21 -57.70 -64.17 -20.62
N ILE A 22 -56.50 -63.62 -20.41
CA ILE A 22 -55.51 -63.36 -21.47
C ILE A 22 -54.20 -64.08 -21.15
N ASP A 23 -53.74 -64.94 -22.06
CA ASP A 23 -52.47 -65.69 -21.99
C ASP A 23 -51.71 -65.54 -23.32
N SER A 24 -50.55 -64.88 -23.31
CA SER A 24 -49.78 -64.65 -24.55
C SER A 24 -49.13 -65.93 -25.11
N ILE A 25 -49.03 -67.00 -24.31
CA ILE A 25 -48.39 -68.26 -24.68
C ILE A 25 -49.44 -69.28 -25.14
N ASN A 26 -50.46 -69.54 -24.32
CA ASN A 26 -51.45 -70.61 -24.57
C ASN A 26 -52.80 -70.10 -25.08
N GLY A 27 -52.98 -68.79 -25.22
CA GLY A 27 -54.23 -68.20 -25.70
C GLY A 27 -54.42 -68.33 -27.21
N ASN A 28 -55.69 -68.26 -27.65
CA ASN A 28 -56.04 -68.24 -29.07
C ASN A 28 -57.13 -67.17 -29.35
N ASP A 29 -56.80 -66.22 -30.23
CA ASP A 29 -57.69 -65.11 -30.59
C ASP A 29 -58.85 -65.61 -31.45
N SER A 30 -60.02 -65.77 -30.83
CA SER A 30 -61.25 -66.21 -31.48
C SER A 30 -62.48 -65.63 -30.76
N ILE A 31 -63.63 -65.60 -31.41
CA ILE A 31 -64.88 -65.10 -30.80
C ILE A 31 -65.21 -65.89 -29.51
N ALA A 32 -64.81 -67.16 -29.44
CA ALA A 32 -64.99 -68.01 -28.26
C ALA A 32 -64.20 -67.55 -27.03
N CYS A 33 -63.02 -66.94 -27.20
CA CYS A 33 -62.20 -66.48 -26.07
C CYS A 33 -62.77 -65.21 -25.42
N THR A 34 -63.48 -64.38 -26.19
CA THR A 34 -64.19 -63.18 -25.69
C THR A 34 -65.56 -63.49 -25.09
N ASN A 35 -66.06 -64.71 -25.27
CA ASN A 35 -67.35 -65.17 -24.78
C ASN A 35 -67.12 -65.95 -23.48
N GLY A 36 -67.36 -65.32 -22.33
CA GLY A 36 -67.00 -65.82 -20.98
C GLY A 36 -67.62 -67.15 -20.55
N ALA A 37 -68.40 -67.81 -21.41
CA ALA A 37 -68.98 -69.13 -21.19
C ALA A 37 -67.99 -70.29 -21.42
N LEU A 38 -66.93 -70.12 -22.22
CA LEU A 38 -66.09 -71.23 -22.69
C LEU A 38 -64.73 -71.41 -21.98
N LYS A 39 -64.32 -70.53 -21.03
CA LYS A 39 -63.02 -70.58 -20.32
C LYS A 39 -61.79 -70.78 -21.23
N ILE A 40 -61.83 -70.24 -22.45
CA ILE A 40 -60.68 -70.27 -23.38
C ILE A 40 -59.96 -68.91 -23.28
N PRO A 41 -58.66 -68.85 -22.96
CA PRO A 41 -57.94 -67.60 -22.87
C PRO A 41 -57.69 -66.98 -24.26
N CYS A 42 -57.82 -65.66 -24.36
CA CYS A 42 -57.41 -64.90 -25.56
C CYS A 42 -55.89 -64.75 -25.61
N LYS A 43 -55.32 -64.62 -26.81
CA LYS A 43 -53.87 -64.47 -27.01
C LYS A 43 -53.40 -63.03 -26.91
N SER A 44 -54.16 -62.07 -27.47
CA SER A 44 -53.73 -60.67 -27.56
C SER A 44 -54.73 -59.69 -26.93
N LEU A 45 -54.21 -58.69 -26.21
CA LEU A 45 -55.02 -57.60 -25.66
C LEU A 45 -55.66 -56.74 -26.76
N ASN A 46 -54.96 -56.51 -27.87
CA ASN A 46 -55.51 -55.78 -29.00
C ASN A 46 -56.80 -56.42 -29.52
N TYR A 47 -56.84 -57.76 -29.63
CA TYR A 47 -58.03 -58.49 -30.05
C TYR A 47 -59.16 -58.37 -29.02
N VAL A 48 -58.85 -58.51 -27.73
CA VAL A 48 -59.79 -58.42 -26.62
C VAL A 48 -60.48 -57.04 -26.60
N PHE A 49 -59.70 -55.95 -26.64
CA PHE A 49 -60.26 -54.60 -26.62
C PHE A 49 -60.98 -54.20 -27.93
N ALA A 50 -60.62 -54.79 -29.07
CA ALA A 50 -61.36 -54.57 -30.32
C ALA A 50 -62.78 -55.17 -30.27
N ASN A 51 -62.96 -56.27 -29.55
CA ASN A 51 -64.19 -57.07 -29.54
C ASN A 51 -65.08 -56.90 -28.29
N ILE A 52 -64.58 -56.27 -27.21
CA ILE A 52 -65.35 -55.98 -25.99
C ILE A 52 -66.13 -54.65 -26.06
N LYS A 53 -66.05 -53.92 -27.18
CA LYS A 53 -66.76 -52.65 -27.39
C LYS A 53 -68.28 -52.85 -27.17
N ASN A 54 -68.85 -52.13 -26.19
CA ASN A 54 -70.27 -52.09 -25.77
C ASN A 54 -70.71 -52.96 -24.58
N MET A 55 -69.82 -53.59 -23.81
CA MET A 55 -70.21 -54.28 -22.58
C MET A 55 -70.15 -53.36 -21.34
N SER A 56 -71.19 -53.37 -20.51
CA SER A 56 -71.30 -52.48 -19.34
C SER A 56 -70.48 -52.93 -18.11
N TYR A 57 -70.20 -54.23 -17.97
CA TYR A 57 -69.44 -54.80 -16.83
C TYR A 57 -68.49 -55.89 -17.33
N SER A 58 -67.19 -55.68 -17.15
CA SER A 58 -66.17 -56.64 -17.61
C SER A 58 -64.95 -56.70 -16.67
N THR A 59 -64.35 -57.87 -16.56
CA THR A 59 -63.10 -58.13 -15.83
C THR A 59 -62.09 -58.80 -16.76
N LEU A 60 -60.98 -58.13 -17.02
CA LEU A 60 -59.87 -58.62 -17.82
C LEU A 60 -58.79 -59.16 -16.87
N LYS A 61 -58.61 -60.48 -16.88
CA LYS A 61 -57.59 -61.17 -16.08
C LYS A 61 -56.38 -61.49 -16.94
N ILE A 62 -55.29 -60.75 -16.73
CA ILE A 62 -54.05 -60.91 -17.49
C ILE A 62 -53.13 -61.88 -16.76
N LEU A 63 -52.84 -63.02 -17.38
CA LEU A 63 -51.94 -64.04 -16.83
C LEU A 63 -50.47 -63.64 -17.03
N LYS A 64 -49.61 -64.23 -16.21
CA LYS A 64 -48.15 -63.97 -16.22
C LYS A 64 -47.56 -64.15 -17.62
N GLY A 65 -46.82 -63.16 -18.09
CA GLY A 65 -46.15 -63.19 -19.38
C GLY A 65 -45.86 -61.78 -19.91
N GLU A 66 -45.14 -61.70 -21.02
CA GLU A 66 -44.99 -60.49 -21.82
C GLU A 66 -46.15 -60.40 -22.82
N HIS A 67 -46.86 -59.28 -22.80
CA HIS A 67 -48.03 -58.99 -23.63
C HIS A 67 -47.75 -57.73 -24.44
N ILE A 68 -47.69 -57.87 -25.76
CA ILE A 68 -47.30 -56.79 -26.66
C ILE A 68 -48.53 -55.98 -27.11
N LEU A 69 -48.49 -54.66 -26.88
CA LEU A 69 -49.44 -53.68 -27.40
C LEU A 69 -48.86 -53.08 -28.70
N LEU A 70 -49.54 -53.28 -29.83
CA LEU A 70 -49.05 -52.82 -31.15
C LEU A 70 -49.61 -51.45 -31.56
N THR A 71 -50.76 -51.06 -31.02
CA THR A 71 -51.53 -49.87 -31.41
C THR A 71 -52.15 -49.24 -30.16
N GLU A 72 -52.45 -47.95 -30.20
CA GLU A 72 -53.23 -47.29 -29.15
C GLU A 72 -54.61 -47.97 -29.00
N ILE A 73 -54.97 -48.30 -27.76
CA ILE A 73 -56.29 -48.84 -27.42
C ILE A 73 -57.15 -47.73 -26.85
N ARG A 74 -58.23 -47.40 -27.57
CA ARG A 74 -59.24 -46.41 -27.11
C ARG A 74 -60.53 -47.10 -26.68
N VAL A 75 -60.96 -46.78 -25.47
CA VAL A 75 -62.11 -47.35 -24.79
C VAL A 75 -63.08 -46.21 -24.45
N ASN A 76 -64.30 -46.28 -25.00
CA ASN A 76 -65.29 -45.21 -24.87
C ASN A 76 -66.55 -45.69 -24.15
N GLY A 77 -67.04 -44.91 -23.18
CA GLY A 77 -68.38 -45.09 -22.60
C GLY A 77 -68.58 -46.34 -21.74
N ILE A 78 -67.54 -46.86 -21.08
CA ILE A 78 -67.65 -48.02 -20.19
C ILE A 78 -68.28 -47.64 -18.84
N VAL A 79 -69.16 -48.49 -18.31
CA VAL A 79 -69.78 -48.28 -16.99
C VAL A 79 -68.95 -48.88 -15.84
N SER A 80 -68.33 -50.04 -16.07
CA SER A 80 -67.45 -50.70 -15.10
C SER A 80 -66.47 -51.63 -15.82
N MET A 81 -65.16 -51.48 -15.54
CA MET A 81 -64.12 -52.39 -16.05
C MET A 81 -63.02 -52.59 -15.02
N GLU A 82 -62.61 -53.83 -14.83
CA GLU A 82 -61.49 -54.19 -13.97
C GLU A 82 -60.41 -54.91 -14.78
N ILE A 83 -59.18 -54.40 -14.77
CA ILE A 83 -58.00 -55.00 -15.41
C ILE A 83 -57.09 -55.48 -14.28
N VAL A 84 -56.96 -56.79 -14.10
CA VAL A 84 -56.24 -57.39 -12.97
C VAL A 84 -55.21 -58.39 -13.45
N SER A 85 -54.03 -58.36 -12.86
CA SER A 85 -53.09 -59.47 -12.87
C SER A 85 -52.64 -59.81 -11.46
N PHE A 86 -52.58 -61.10 -11.15
CA PHE A 86 -52.16 -61.60 -9.83
C PHE A 86 -50.65 -61.81 -9.73
N ASP A 87 -49.96 -61.90 -10.88
CA ASP A 87 -48.53 -62.23 -10.99
C ASP A 87 -47.71 -61.11 -11.65
N ASN A 88 -48.18 -59.86 -11.62
CA ASN A 88 -47.52 -58.70 -12.24
C ASN A 88 -47.17 -58.89 -13.72
N ALA A 89 -48.18 -59.17 -14.56
CA ALA A 89 -48.00 -59.30 -16.00
C ALA A 89 -47.37 -58.04 -16.64
N LEU A 90 -46.51 -58.25 -17.64
CA LEU A 90 -45.79 -57.20 -18.36
C LEU A 90 -46.53 -56.82 -19.64
N LEU A 91 -47.04 -55.59 -19.68
CA LEU A 91 -47.60 -54.92 -20.86
C LEU A 91 -46.51 -54.09 -21.52
N LYS A 92 -46.01 -54.55 -22.67
CA LYS A 92 -44.95 -53.87 -23.41
C LYS A 92 -45.52 -53.22 -24.67
N CYS A 93 -45.34 -51.91 -24.77
CA CYS A 93 -45.84 -51.15 -25.91
C CYS A 93 -44.80 -51.05 -27.03
N VAL A 94 -45.28 -51.11 -28.27
CA VAL A 94 -44.52 -50.89 -29.50
C VAL A 94 -45.22 -49.78 -30.30
N ASN A 95 -44.47 -48.99 -31.06
CA ASN A 95 -44.98 -47.91 -31.92
C ASN A 95 -45.79 -46.82 -31.16
N SER A 96 -45.32 -46.38 -29.98
CA SER A 96 -46.01 -45.35 -29.18
C SER A 96 -47.48 -45.71 -28.87
N SER A 97 -47.73 -46.95 -28.48
CA SER A 97 -49.05 -47.44 -28.04
C SER A 97 -49.28 -47.21 -26.54
N GLY A 98 -50.54 -47.35 -26.10
CA GLY A 98 -50.98 -47.09 -24.73
C GLY A 98 -52.49 -47.31 -24.58
N LEU A 99 -53.03 -47.04 -23.39
CA LEU A 99 -54.45 -47.22 -23.05
C LEU A 99 -55.14 -45.87 -22.82
N THR A 100 -56.29 -45.66 -23.46
CA THR A 100 -57.06 -44.42 -23.36
C THR A 100 -58.51 -44.71 -23.03
N PHE A 101 -59.00 -44.15 -21.92
CA PHE A 101 -60.40 -44.24 -21.51
C PHE A 101 -61.08 -42.88 -21.66
N ILE A 102 -62.22 -42.85 -22.33
CA ILE A 102 -62.99 -41.64 -22.61
C ILE A 102 -64.41 -41.81 -22.10
N SER A 103 -64.91 -40.84 -21.33
CA SER A 103 -66.28 -40.82 -20.80
C SER A 103 -66.70 -42.12 -20.11
N SER A 104 -65.79 -42.72 -19.33
CA SER A 104 -65.99 -44.03 -18.68
C SER A 104 -66.07 -43.88 -17.15
N SER A 105 -66.71 -44.83 -16.48
CA SER A 105 -66.85 -44.88 -15.02
C SER A 105 -66.35 -46.21 -14.43
N ASN A 106 -66.01 -46.19 -13.13
CA ASN A 106 -65.65 -47.37 -12.34
C ASN A 106 -64.58 -48.25 -13.01
N VAL A 107 -63.44 -47.65 -13.33
CA VAL A 107 -62.31 -48.34 -13.99
C VAL A 107 -61.24 -48.66 -12.94
N THR A 108 -60.90 -49.93 -12.81
CA THR A 108 -59.86 -50.43 -11.90
C THR A 108 -58.72 -51.06 -12.69
N VAL A 109 -57.47 -50.69 -12.40
CA VAL A 109 -56.26 -51.34 -12.94
C VAL A 109 -55.40 -51.80 -11.77
N ARG A 110 -55.13 -53.10 -11.68
CA ARG A 110 -54.40 -53.71 -10.56
C ARG A 110 -53.33 -54.70 -10.99
N GLY A 111 -52.13 -54.57 -10.40
CA GLY A 111 -51.10 -55.61 -10.45
C GLY A 111 -50.48 -55.80 -11.83
N VAL A 112 -50.33 -54.76 -12.64
CA VAL A 112 -49.72 -54.84 -13.99
C VAL A 112 -48.48 -53.97 -14.10
N THR A 113 -47.56 -54.34 -15.00
CA THR A 113 -46.38 -53.53 -15.34
C THR A 113 -46.51 -52.98 -16.75
N LEU A 114 -46.49 -51.66 -16.93
CA LEU A 114 -46.47 -51.00 -18.24
C LEU A 114 -45.05 -50.50 -18.55
N LYS A 115 -44.52 -50.96 -19.69
CA LYS A 115 -43.17 -50.63 -20.15
C LYS A 115 -43.15 -50.12 -21.59
N HIS A 116 -42.42 -49.03 -21.82
CA HIS A 116 -42.27 -48.37 -23.13
C HIS A 116 -43.58 -47.86 -23.78
N CYS A 117 -44.61 -47.60 -22.98
CA CYS A 117 -45.90 -47.09 -23.44
C CYS A 117 -45.90 -45.55 -23.56
N GLY A 118 -46.67 -45.01 -24.49
CA GLY A 118 -46.66 -43.59 -24.83
C GLY A 118 -47.60 -43.18 -25.97
N ALA A 119 -48.89 -43.45 -25.86
CA ALA A 119 -49.91 -43.01 -26.83
C ALA A 119 -50.01 -41.48 -26.91
N LYS A 120 -50.00 -40.93 -28.13
CA LYS A 120 -50.02 -39.47 -28.36
C LYS A 120 -51.44 -38.90 -28.33
N HIS A 121 -51.66 -37.88 -27.49
CA HIS A 121 -52.93 -37.16 -27.38
C HIS A 121 -52.80 -35.70 -27.81
N ASN A 122 -53.76 -35.20 -28.59
CA ASN A 122 -53.87 -33.78 -28.95
C ASN A 122 -54.40 -33.00 -27.74
N LYS A 123 -53.66 -32.02 -27.24
CA LYS A 123 -54.01 -31.37 -25.96
C LYS A 123 -54.24 -29.86 -26.03
N ILE A 124 -53.58 -29.12 -26.92
CA ILE A 124 -53.81 -27.67 -27.03
C ILE A 124 -53.77 -27.22 -28.49
N GLU A 125 -54.86 -26.59 -28.96
CA GLU A 125 -54.84 -25.62 -30.05
C GLU A 125 -54.61 -24.23 -29.43
N TYR A 126 -53.40 -23.68 -29.56
CA TYR A 126 -53.15 -22.30 -29.17
C TYR A 126 -53.09 -21.41 -30.42
N LYS A 127 -54.00 -20.43 -30.50
CA LYS A 127 -54.06 -19.47 -31.60
C LYS A 127 -53.23 -18.24 -31.23
N ASN A 128 -52.10 -18.03 -31.91
CA ASN A 128 -51.33 -16.79 -31.77
C ASN A 128 -51.13 -16.15 -33.14
N LYS A 129 -51.62 -14.91 -33.32
CA LYS A 129 -51.51 -14.15 -34.57
C LYS A 129 -51.95 -14.91 -35.84
N GLY A 130 -53.01 -15.72 -35.76
CA GLY A 130 -53.57 -16.45 -36.91
C GLY A 130 -52.99 -17.82 -37.19
N ASN A 131 -51.87 -18.22 -36.54
CA ASN A 131 -51.32 -19.58 -36.65
C ASN A 131 -51.83 -20.46 -35.52
N PHE A 132 -52.26 -21.69 -35.87
CA PHE A 132 -52.58 -22.76 -34.95
C PHE A 132 -51.33 -23.55 -34.62
N TYR A 133 -51.01 -23.68 -33.34
CA TYR A 133 -50.00 -24.62 -32.87
C TYR A 133 -50.72 -25.79 -32.22
N HIS A 134 -50.55 -26.99 -32.79
CA HIS A 134 -50.98 -28.24 -32.17
C HIS A 134 -49.87 -28.73 -31.24
N SER A 135 -50.23 -29.06 -30.01
CA SER A 135 -49.30 -29.66 -29.07
C SER A 135 -49.80 -31.03 -28.60
N PHE A 136 -48.88 -32.00 -28.60
CA PHE A 136 -49.14 -33.39 -28.27
C PHE A 136 -48.62 -33.75 -26.87
N MET A 137 -49.25 -34.74 -26.23
CA MET A 137 -48.80 -35.31 -24.97
C MET A 137 -48.83 -36.84 -25.07
N SER A 138 -47.70 -37.50 -24.89
CA SER A 138 -47.61 -38.96 -24.84
C SER A 138 -48.01 -39.48 -23.45
N THR A 139 -48.81 -40.55 -23.38
CA THR A 139 -49.16 -41.20 -22.11
C THR A 139 -49.17 -42.73 -22.18
N ALA A 140 -48.83 -43.40 -21.07
CA ALA A 140 -49.04 -44.84 -20.98
C ALA A 140 -50.52 -45.19 -20.72
N ILE A 141 -51.14 -44.50 -19.76
CA ILE A 141 -52.60 -44.55 -19.52
C ILE A 141 -53.18 -43.14 -19.44
N CYS A 142 -54.26 -42.88 -20.17
CA CYS A 142 -54.99 -41.62 -20.17
C CYS A 142 -56.47 -41.81 -19.84
N PHE A 143 -56.98 -41.03 -18.90
CA PHE A 143 -58.40 -40.93 -18.59
C PHE A 143 -58.91 -39.55 -19.00
N ILE A 144 -59.98 -39.48 -19.78
CA ILE A 144 -60.60 -38.23 -20.24
C ILE A 144 -62.08 -38.25 -19.90
N ASN A 145 -62.56 -37.26 -19.15
CA ASN A 145 -63.95 -37.10 -18.75
C ASN A 145 -64.52 -38.33 -18.01
N CYS A 146 -63.70 -38.95 -17.15
CA CYS A 146 -64.04 -40.21 -16.47
C CYS A 146 -64.45 -39.99 -15.00
N LYS A 147 -64.99 -41.02 -14.34
CA LYS A 147 -65.33 -41.00 -12.90
C LYS A 147 -64.96 -42.31 -12.22
N ASP A 148 -64.63 -42.26 -10.94
CA ASP A 148 -64.39 -43.44 -10.09
C ASP A 148 -63.27 -44.34 -10.64
N ILE A 149 -62.03 -43.90 -10.46
CA ILE A 149 -60.84 -44.58 -10.99
C ILE A 149 -59.98 -45.13 -9.86
N VAL A 150 -59.54 -46.38 -9.98
CA VAL A 150 -58.66 -47.04 -9.02
C VAL A 150 -57.43 -47.61 -9.75
N ILE A 151 -56.25 -47.17 -9.33
CA ILE A 151 -54.95 -47.69 -9.76
C ILE A 151 -54.25 -48.28 -8.54
N ASP A 152 -53.96 -49.57 -8.56
CA ASP A 152 -53.50 -50.28 -7.37
C ASP A 152 -52.36 -51.25 -7.70
N ASN A 153 -51.21 -51.09 -7.03
CA ASN A 153 -50.03 -51.93 -7.25
C ASN A 153 -49.62 -52.02 -8.75
N VAL A 154 -49.57 -50.88 -9.44
CA VAL A 154 -49.18 -50.81 -10.86
C VAL A 154 -47.76 -50.25 -11.00
N MET A 155 -46.95 -50.87 -11.86
CA MET A 155 -45.59 -50.44 -12.18
C MET A 155 -45.57 -49.72 -13.53
N PHE A 156 -45.18 -48.46 -13.57
CA PHE A 156 -44.94 -47.69 -14.79
C PHE A 156 -43.45 -47.46 -14.95
N GLN A 157 -42.82 -48.20 -15.86
CA GLN A 157 -41.37 -48.21 -16.03
C GLN A 157 -40.95 -47.82 -17.45
N GLU A 158 -39.98 -46.90 -17.59
CA GLU A 158 -39.36 -46.56 -18.89
C GLU A 158 -40.39 -46.18 -19.97
N ASN A 159 -41.49 -45.52 -19.59
CA ASN A 159 -42.53 -45.07 -20.51
C ASN A 159 -42.14 -43.74 -21.18
N GLU A 160 -42.69 -43.51 -22.36
CA GLU A 160 -42.51 -42.29 -23.14
C GLU A 160 -43.61 -41.28 -22.80
N GLY A 161 -43.22 -40.15 -22.22
CA GLY A 161 -44.14 -39.12 -21.76
C GLY A 161 -44.67 -39.39 -20.35
N VAL A 162 -45.92 -39.03 -20.10
CA VAL A 162 -46.58 -39.14 -18.78
C VAL A 162 -47.06 -40.57 -18.56
N ALA A 163 -46.65 -41.22 -17.47
CA ALA A 163 -47.11 -42.57 -17.16
C ALA A 163 -48.65 -42.63 -16.98
N LEU A 164 -49.23 -41.68 -16.25
CA LEU A 164 -50.65 -41.70 -15.93
C LEU A 164 -51.24 -40.29 -15.97
N ALA A 165 -52.26 -40.07 -16.81
CA ALA A 165 -52.87 -38.76 -17.00
C ALA A 165 -54.38 -38.74 -16.71
N PHE A 166 -54.83 -37.71 -15.98
CA PHE A 166 -56.22 -37.45 -15.63
C PHE A 166 -56.72 -36.12 -16.21
N PHE A 167 -57.55 -36.30 -17.24
CA PHE A 167 -58.45 -35.43 -17.98
C PHE A 167 -59.78 -35.11 -17.35
N ASP A 168 -59.94 -34.06 -16.53
CA ASP A 168 -61.25 -33.67 -15.98
C ASP A 168 -61.95 -34.90 -15.39
N VAL A 169 -61.25 -35.63 -14.50
CA VAL A 169 -61.74 -36.88 -13.89
C VAL A 169 -62.31 -36.58 -12.51
N GLY A 170 -63.56 -36.99 -12.28
CA GLY A 170 -64.37 -36.56 -11.15
C GLY A 170 -64.74 -37.63 -10.12
N ASN A 171 -65.43 -37.19 -9.07
CA ASN A 171 -65.92 -37.99 -7.94
C ASN A 171 -64.79 -38.55 -7.05
N SER A 172 -64.22 -39.70 -7.40
CA SER A 172 -63.12 -40.33 -6.66
C SER A 172 -62.04 -40.88 -7.59
N VAL A 173 -60.79 -40.52 -7.30
CA VAL A 173 -59.60 -41.11 -7.94
C VAL A 173 -58.66 -41.60 -6.85
N GLN A 174 -58.25 -42.87 -6.95
CA GLN A 174 -57.41 -43.51 -5.95
C GLN A 174 -56.20 -44.17 -6.61
N ILE A 175 -55.00 -43.84 -6.15
CA ILE A 175 -53.73 -44.41 -6.60
C ILE A 175 -53.01 -44.97 -5.38
N TYR A 176 -52.83 -46.28 -5.31
CA TYR A 176 -52.21 -46.96 -4.18
C TYR A 176 -51.03 -47.80 -4.61
N GLN A 177 -49.98 -47.81 -3.77
CA GLN A 177 -48.86 -48.78 -3.85
C GLN A 177 -48.22 -48.90 -5.25
N SER A 178 -48.30 -47.83 -6.04
CA SER A 178 -47.88 -47.83 -7.44
C SER A 178 -46.53 -47.15 -7.61
N PHE A 179 -45.77 -47.57 -8.62
CA PHE A 179 -44.40 -47.12 -8.86
C PHE A 179 -44.31 -46.47 -10.24
N PHE A 180 -43.66 -45.31 -10.29
CA PHE A 180 -43.40 -44.52 -11.48
C PHE A 180 -41.89 -44.34 -11.59
N ASP A 181 -41.23 -45.24 -12.32
CA ASP A 181 -39.77 -45.26 -12.42
C ASP A 181 -39.27 -44.98 -13.83
N SER A 182 -38.27 -44.09 -13.92
CA SER A 182 -37.52 -43.85 -15.16
C SER A 182 -38.39 -43.47 -16.36
N ASN A 183 -39.54 -42.84 -16.14
CA ASN A 183 -40.41 -42.37 -17.23
C ASN A 183 -39.86 -41.05 -17.77
N VAL A 184 -39.74 -40.96 -19.10
CA VAL A 184 -39.01 -39.87 -19.77
C VAL A 184 -39.89 -39.16 -20.76
N ASN A 185 -39.93 -37.83 -20.68
CA ASN A 185 -40.53 -36.99 -21.71
C ASN A 185 -39.44 -36.15 -22.40
N TYR A 186 -39.44 -36.16 -23.74
CA TYR A 186 -38.53 -35.35 -24.56
C TYR A 186 -39.23 -34.06 -24.99
N LEU A 187 -38.64 -32.93 -24.61
CA LEU A 187 -39.13 -31.62 -25.01
C LEU A 187 -38.82 -31.37 -26.50
N THR A 188 -39.84 -31.42 -27.35
CA THR A 188 -39.79 -30.98 -28.76
C THR A 188 -40.64 -29.73 -28.96
N LYS A 189 -40.51 -29.03 -30.09
CA LYS A 189 -41.36 -27.86 -30.42
C LYS A 189 -42.85 -28.20 -30.51
N GLU A 190 -43.20 -29.47 -30.67
CA GLU A 190 -44.56 -29.98 -30.87
C GLU A 190 -45.14 -30.66 -29.61
N ASN A 191 -44.33 -30.94 -28.59
CA ASN A 191 -44.77 -31.65 -27.38
C ASN A 191 -44.98 -30.71 -26.20
N ILE A 192 -46.01 -31.00 -25.40
CA ILE A 192 -46.21 -30.35 -24.11
C ILE A 192 -45.21 -30.93 -23.11
N SER A 193 -44.51 -30.04 -22.45
CA SER A 193 -43.51 -30.37 -21.45
C SER A 193 -44.16 -30.74 -20.12
N VAL A 194 -44.42 -32.02 -19.92
CA VAL A 194 -44.96 -32.58 -18.67
C VAL A 194 -44.03 -33.69 -18.20
N GLY A 195 -43.84 -33.80 -16.89
CA GLY A 195 -43.07 -34.86 -16.25
C GLY A 195 -43.54 -36.28 -16.56
N GLY A 196 -42.66 -37.26 -16.29
CA GLY A 196 -42.90 -38.66 -16.61
C GLY A 196 -43.83 -39.42 -15.67
N GLY A 197 -44.14 -38.90 -14.48
CA GLY A 197 -44.99 -39.59 -13.51
C GLY A 197 -46.49 -39.36 -13.75
N VAL A 198 -47.16 -38.74 -12.78
CA VAL A 198 -48.63 -38.54 -12.79
C VAL A 198 -48.99 -37.11 -13.13
N TYR A 199 -49.99 -36.95 -14.00
CA TYR A 199 -50.52 -35.66 -14.41
C TYR A 199 -52.02 -35.56 -14.11
N VAL A 200 -52.41 -34.57 -13.30
CA VAL A 200 -53.82 -34.27 -12.96
C VAL A 200 -54.17 -32.88 -13.48
N GLU A 201 -55.25 -32.78 -14.26
CA GLU A 201 -55.79 -31.52 -14.75
C GLU A 201 -57.31 -31.48 -14.58
N LEU A 202 -57.79 -30.45 -13.87
CA LEU A 202 -59.20 -30.09 -13.78
C LEU A 202 -59.39 -28.73 -14.49
N SER A 203 -60.19 -28.71 -15.55
CA SER A 203 -60.25 -27.64 -16.54
C SER A 203 -61.58 -27.50 -17.29
N ASN A 204 -61.80 -26.34 -17.92
CA ASN A 204 -63.04 -26.02 -18.66
C ASN A 204 -62.93 -26.21 -20.19
N TYR A 205 -61.88 -26.86 -20.71
CA TYR A 205 -61.59 -26.87 -22.15
C TYR A 205 -62.18 -28.05 -22.93
N THR A 206 -62.74 -29.05 -22.25
CA THR A 206 -63.48 -30.13 -22.90
C THR A 206 -64.90 -29.63 -23.20
N SER A 207 -65.25 -29.53 -24.49
CA SER A 207 -66.48 -28.92 -25.03
C SER A 207 -67.78 -29.68 -24.73
N LEU A 208 -67.82 -30.48 -23.67
CA LEU A 208 -68.97 -31.28 -23.26
C LEU A 208 -69.43 -30.82 -21.86
N ASN A 209 -70.63 -30.27 -21.80
CA ASN A 209 -71.24 -29.66 -20.62
C ASN A 209 -71.25 -30.56 -19.36
N SER A 210 -71.14 -29.88 -18.21
CA SER A 210 -71.70 -30.17 -16.88
C SER A 210 -70.77 -30.79 -15.80
N PHE A 211 -70.19 -29.91 -14.96
CA PHE A 211 -69.92 -30.11 -13.51
C PHE A 211 -68.78 -31.02 -13.00
N ILE A 212 -67.79 -31.47 -13.79
CA ILE A 212 -66.75 -32.39 -13.27
C ILE A 212 -65.55 -31.71 -12.55
N ASN A 213 -65.50 -30.38 -12.52
CA ASN A 213 -64.37 -29.65 -11.94
C ASN A 213 -64.54 -29.27 -10.46
N ALA A 214 -65.59 -29.76 -9.80
CA ALA A 214 -65.86 -29.46 -8.40
C ALA A 214 -66.07 -30.71 -7.55
N ASP A 215 -65.86 -30.55 -6.23
CA ASP A 215 -66.18 -31.56 -5.21
C ASP A 215 -65.53 -32.94 -5.46
N THR A 216 -64.38 -32.98 -6.15
CA THR A 216 -63.66 -34.21 -6.50
C THR A 216 -62.60 -34.56 -5.47
N LYS A 217 -62.42 -35.87 -5.22
CA LYS A 217 -61.44 -36.41 -4.25
C LYS A 217 -60.34 -37.22 -4.94
N TYR A 218 -59.09 -36.79 -4.81
CA TYR A 218 -57.91 -37.54 -5.20
C TYR A 218 -57.19 -38.06 -3.97
N LEU A 219 -56.89 -39.36 -3.93
CA LEU A 219 -56.07 -39.99 -2.91
C LEU A 219 -54.90 -40.72 -3.56
N ILE A 220 -53.68 -40.22 -3.34
CA ILE A 220 -52.44 -40.83 -3.82
C ILE A 220 -51.65 -41.28 -2.60
N LYS A 221 -51.51 -42.59 -2.40
CA LYS A 221 -50.97 -43.12 -1.15
C LYS A 221 -49.97 -44.25 -1.34
N LYS A 222 -48.85 -44.17 -0.61
CA LYS A 222 -47.76 -45.17 -0.65
C LYS A 222 -47.19 -45.38 -2.07
N CYS A 223 -47.11 -44.31 -2.85
CA CYS A 223 -46.57 -44.35 -4.21
C CYS A 223 -45.10 -43.95 -4.24
N ASN A 224 -44.34 -44.51 -5.18
CA ASN A 224 -42.95 -44.15 -5.43
C ASN A 224 -42.80 -43.50 -6.80
N PHE A 225 -42.22 -42.31 -6.83
CA PHE A 225 -41.86 -41.56 -8.04
C PHE A 225 -40.34 -41.44 -8.07
N SER A 226 -39.68 -42.28 -8.86
CA SER A 226 -38.22 -42.35 -8.91
C SER A 226 -37.69 -42.10 -10.32
N ASN A 227 -36.60 -41.35 -10.42
CA ASN A 227 -35.84 -41.18 -11.67
C ASN A 227 -36.68 -40.64 -12.86
N ASN A 228 -37.83 -40.02 -12.61
CA ASN A 228 -38.64 -39.47 -13.69
C ASN A 228 -37.96 -38.21 -14.22
N TYR A 229 -37.89 -38.09 -15.54
CA TYR A 229 -37.03 -37.12 -16.18
C TYR A 229 -37.74 -36.38 -17.30
N LEU A 230 -37.60 -35.06 -17.30
CA LEU A 230 -38.01 -34.20 -18.40
C LEU A 230 -36.75 -33.67 -19.10
N VAL A 231 -36.45 -34.17 -20.30
CA VAL A 231 -35.28 -33.75 -21.09
C VAL A 231 -35.57 -32.42 -21.78
N SER A 232 -34.95 -31.32 -21.32
CA SER A 232 -35.00 -30.03 -22.01
C SER A 232 -33.84 -29.89 -23.00
N GLY A 233 -34.13 -29.93 -24.30
CA GLY A 233 -33.18 -29.55 -25.36
C GLY A 233 -33.10 -28.03 -25.63
N LEU A 234 -33.87 -27.21 -24.89
CA LEU A 234 -33.91 -25.76 -25.06
C LEU A 234 -32.82 -25.07 -24.22
N LYS A 235 -32.04 -24.19 -24.85
CA LYS A 235 -31.09 -23.31 -24.16
C LYS A 235 -31.86 -22.29 -23.31
N GLN A 236 -31.34 -21.97 -22.13
CA GLN A 236 -31.95 -21.06 -21.15
C GLN A 236 -32.29 -19.66 -21.73
N THR A 237 -31.58 -19.23 -22.78
CA THR A 237 -31.78 -17.97 -23.51
C THR A 237 -33.06 -17.93 -24.35
N ASP A 238 -33.55 -19.10 -24.78
CA ASP A 238 -34.72 -19.19 -25.65
C ASP A 238 -36.05 -19.10 -24.88
N MET A 239 -36.05 -19.00 -23.54
CA MET A 239 -37.26 -18.97 -22.68
C MET A 239 -37.82 -17.56 -22.41
N SER A 240 -37.29 -16.52 -23.06
CA SER A 240 -37.56 -15.11 -22.73
C SER A 240 -38.81 -14.50 -23.39
N THR A 241 -39.49 -15.20 -24.30
CA THR A 241 -40.66 -14.63 -24.99
C THR A 241 -41.95 -14.86 -24.19
N LYS A 242 -42.82 -13.84 -24.12
CA LYS A 242 -44.17 -13.91 -23.49
C LYS A 242 -45.04 -15.07 -23.99
N VAL A 243 -44.71 -15.67 -25.13
CA VAL A 243 -45.43 -16.80 -25.75
C VAL A 243 -45.07 -18.13 -25.07
N GLN A 244 -43.92 -18.24 -24.41
CA GLN A 244 -43.44 -19.49 -23.77
C GLN A 244 -43.80 -19.63 -22.29
N GLN A 245 -44.24 -18.56 -21.63
CA GLN A 245 -44.69 -18.62 -20.23
C GLN A 245 -45.96 -19.45 -20.03
N ASN A 246 -46.74 -19.69 -21.10
CA ASN A 246 -48.00 -20.43 -21.01
C ASN A 246 -47.87 -21.94 -21.27
N ILE A 247 -46.73 -22.47 -21.74
CA ILE A 247 -46.69 -23.83 -22.31
C ILE A 247 -45.68 -24.81 -21.67
N TYR A 248 -44.63 -24.43 -20.94
CA TYR A 248 -43.53 -25.39 -20.72
C TYR A 248 -43.11 -25.69 -19.26
N ALA A 249 -43.23 -26.99 -18.94
CA ALA A 249 -42.54 -27.83 -17.95
C ALA A 249 -43.19 -27.96 -16.57
N ARG A 250 -43.87 -29.09 -16.38
CA ARG A 250 -44.58 -29.48 -15.16
C ARG A 250 -43.85 -30.63 -14.45
N GLY A 251 -44.07 -30.78 -13.15
CA GLY A 251 -43.22 -31.57 -12.25
C GLY A 251 -43.03 -33.02 -12.67
N ALA A 252 -41.81 -33.54 -12.46
CA ALA A 252 -41.38 -34.81 -13.03
C ALA A 252 -42.05 -36.03 -12.38
N GLY A 253 -42.26 -35.98 -11.06
CA GLY A 253 -43.01 -37.01 -10.34
C GLY A 253 -44.52 -36.79 -10.40
N LEU A 254 -45.02 -35.68 -9.85
CA LEU A 254 -46.46 -35.37 -9.81
C LEU A 254 -46.74 -33.94 -10.27
N SER A 255 -47.73 -33.77 -11.14
CA SER A 255 -48.18 -32.45 -11.59
C SER A 255 -49.69 -32.30 -11.37
N ILE A 256 -50.08 -31.31 -10.57
CA ILE A 256 -51.47 -30.96 -10.27
C ILE A 256 -51.78 -29.61 -10.89
N VAL A 257 -52.80 -29.55 -11.75
CA VAL A 257 -53.22 -28.35 -12.47
C VAL A 257 -54.71 -28.12 -12.23
N LEU A 258 -55.04 -27.12 -11.41
CA LEU A 258 -56.41 -26.67 -11.14
C LEU A 258 -56.60 -25.30 -11.80
N LYS A 259 -57.47 -25.23 -12.81
CA LYS A 259 -57.73 -23.99 -13.58
C LYS A 259 -59.21 -23.83 -13.91
N GLY A 260 -59.60 -22.68 -14.46
CA GLY A 260 -61.00 -22.37 -14.72
C GLY A 260 -61.81 -22.32 -13.41
N ASP A 261 -62.94 -23.03 -13.38
CA ASP A 261 -63.89 -23.03 -12.25
C ASP A 261 -63.64 -24.18 -11.24
N ALA A 262 -62.40 -24.69 -11.17
CA ALA A 262 -62.05 -25.79 -10.26
C ALA A 262 -62.26 -25.39 -8.78
N SER A 263 -63.22 -26.00 -8.09
CA SER A 263 -63.60 -25.58 -6.74
C SER A 263 -63.96 -26.72 -5.77
N ARG A 264 -63.66 -26.54 -4.48
CA ARG A 264 -63.96 -27.54 -3.42
C ARG A 264 -63.36 -28.93 -3.66
N ASN A 265 -62.29 -29.02 -4.44
CA ASN A 265 -61.60 -30.29 -4.65
C ASN A 265 -60.69 -30.61 -3.46
N PHE A 266 -60.59 -31.89 -3.14
CA PHE A 266 -59.76 -32.40 -2.05
C PHE A 266 -58.71 -33.37 -2.59
N LEU A 267 -57.44 -32.97 -2.55
CA LEU A 267 -56.32 -33.77 -3.01
C LEU A 267 -55.46 -34.15 -1.80
N ASN A 268 -55.35 -35.46 -1.56
CA ASN A 268 -54.63 -36.01 -0.41
C ASN A 268 -53.49 -36.92 -0.88
N ILE A 269 -52.26 -36.53 -0.57
CA ILE A 269 -51.03 -37.25 -0.95
C ILE A 269 -50.36 -37.73 0.35
N VAL A 270 -50.28 -39.05 0.54
CA VAL A 270 -49.92 -39.65 1.84
C VAL A 270 -48.85 -40.72 1.69
N ASP A 271 -47.81 -40.66 2.52
CA ASP A 271 -46.72 -41.66 2.56
C ASP A 271 -46.05 -41.90 1.19
N CYS A 272 -45.96 -40.86 0.35
CA CYS A 272 -45.38 -40.96 -0.99
C CYS A 272 -43.90 -40.55 -1.02
N VAL A 273 -43.13 -41.17 -1.91
CA VAL A 273 -41.69 -40.96 -2.04
C VAL A 273 -41.38 -40.39 -3.42
N PHE A 274 -40.63 -39.28 -3.46
CA PHE A 274 -40.18 -38.61 -4.68
C PHE A 274 -38.66 -38.56 -4.64
N ILE A 275 -38.00 -39.41 -5.43
CA ILE A 275 -36.53 -39.54 -5.45
C ILE A 275 -35.98 -39.21 -6.83
N ASN A 276 -34.96 -38.36 -6.88
CA ASN A 276 -34.16 -38.11 -8.08
C ASN A 276 -35.00 -37.74 -9.32
N ASN A 277 -36.10 -37.01 -9.13
CA ASN A 277 -36.93 -36.53 -10.24
C ASN A 277 -36.38 -35.20 -10.75
N THR A 278 -36.30 -35.04 -12.08
CA THR A 278 -35.76 -33.82 -12.69
C THR A 278 -36.75 -33.15 -13.64
N ALA A 279 -37.07 -31.89 -13.36
CA ALA A 279 -37.93 -31.05 -14.19
C ALA A 279 -37.36 -29.63 -14.37
N LEU A 280 -38.01 -28.79 -15.18
CA LEU A 280 -37.70 -27.36 -15.22
C LEU A 280 -38.23 -26.65 -13.97
N TRP A 281 -39.44 -27.02 -13.55
CA TRP A 281 -40.20 -26.47 -12.43
C TRP A 281 -40.78 -27.62 -11.62
N GLY A 282 -40.61 -27.63 -10.29
CA GLY A 282 -41.20 -28.66 -9.44
C GLY A 282 -40.60 -30.05 -9.67
N GLY A 283 -39.31 -30.26 -9.39
CA GLY A 283 -38.58 -31.51 -9.69
C GLY A 283 -39.34 -32.74 -9.23
N GLY A 284 -39.67 -32.82 -7.94
CA GLY A 284 -40.58 -33.85 -7.41
C GLY A 284 -42.03 -33.58 -7.80
N MET A 285 -42.53 -32.38 -7.50
CA MET A 285 -43.93 -32.04 -7.70
C MET A 285 -44.17 -30.58 -8.12
N PHE A 286 -45.19 -30.39 -8.97
CA PHE A 286 -45.66 -29.07 -9.42
C PHE A 286 -47.15 -28.90 -9.16
N VAL A 287 -47.53 -27.83 -8.47
CA VAL A 287 -48.92 -27.43 -8.19
C VAL A 287 -49.19 -26.10 -8.89
N TYR A 288 -50.20 -26.07 -9.74
CA TYR A 288 -50.63 -24.90 -10.48
C TYR A 288 -52.10 -24.59 -10.20
N LEU A 289 -52.34 -23.43 -9.60
CA LEU A 289 -53.67 -22.90 -9.30
C LEU A 289 -53.85 -21.62 -10.11
N ALA A 290 -54.86 -21.54 -10.96
CA ALA A 290 -55.01 -20.40 -11.86
C ALA A 290 -56.47 -20.03 -12.17
N GLU A 291 -56.63 -18.82 -12.70
CA GLU A 291 -57.90 -18.27 -13.20
C GLU A 291 -58.91 -18.05 -12.07
N LYS A 292 -59.97 -18.88 -11.97
CA LYS A 292 -61.02 -18.79 -10.96
C LYS A 292 -61.01 -19.97 -9.97
N SER A 293 -59.91 -20.73 -9.89
CA SER A 293 -59.82 -21.88 -8.99
C SER A 293 -59.88 -21.44 -7.52
N GLU A 294 -60.88 -21.90 -6.77
CA GLU A 294 -61.14 -21.44 -5.40
C GLU A 294 -61.50 -22.56 -4.41
N ASN A 295 -61.18 -22.35 -3.13
CA ASN A 295 -61.54 -23.26 -2.03
C ASN A 295 -61.11 -24.73 -2.24
N ASN A 296 -60.01 -24.98 -2.94
CA ASN A 296 -59.44 -26.32 -3.07
C ASN A 296 -58.50 -26.60 -1.89
N SER A 297 -58.48 -27.85 -1.43
CA SER A 297 -57.66 -28.30 -0.31
C SER A 297 -56.65 -29.34 -0.77
N LEU A 298 -55.36 -29.03 -0.60
CA LEU A 298 -54.24 -29.91 -0.92
C LEU A 298 -53.53 -30.29 0.38
N LEU A 299 -53.59 -31.56 0.74
CA LEU A 299 -52.97 -32.12 1.95
C LEU A 299 -51.85 -33.08 1.57
N PHE A 300 -50.67 -32.83 2.13
CA PHE A 300 -49.49 -33.68 1.99
C PHE A 300 -49.10 -34.18 3.38
N ASN A 301 -49.01 -35.49 3.58
CA ASN A 301 -48.65 -36.07 4.88
C ASN A 301 -47.64 -37.21 4.75
N GLY A 302 -46.55 -37.14 5.50
CA GLY A 302 -45.57 -38.23 5.59
C GLY A 302 -44.79 -38.50 4.31
N CYS A 303 -44.71 -37.54 3.39
CA CYS A 303 -43.99 -37.70 2.12
C CYS A 303 -42.50 -37.37 2.25
N ILE A 304 -41.70 -37.95 1.36
CA ILE A 304 -40.25 -37.71 1.26
C ILE A 304 -39.93 -37.15 -0.12
N PHE A 305 -39.23 -36.02 -0.16
CA PHE A 305 -38.65 -35.43 -1.36
C PHE A 305 -37.13 -35.44 -1.22
N GLU A 306 -36.47 -36.38 -1.89
CA GLU A 306 -35.02 -36.57 -1.81
C GLU A 306 -34.35 -36.44 -3.18
N GLU A 307 -33.28 -35.65 -3.25
CA GLU A 307 -32.43 -35.50 -4.44
C GLU A 307 -33.18 -35.05 -5.71
N ASN A 308 -34.34 -34.40 -5.57
CA ASN A 308 -35.09 -33.89 -6.71
C ASN A 308 -34.49 -32.58 -7.21
N LYS A 309 -34.50 -32.40 -8.53
CA LYS A 309 -33.88 -31.26 -9.21
C LYS A 309 -34.88 -30.50 -10.06
N ALA A 310 -34.96 -29.20 -9.85
CA ALA A 310 -35.59 -28.26 -10.76
C ALA A 310 -34.56 -27.32 -11.35
N VAL A 311 -34.56 -27.14 -12.67
CA VAL A 311 -33.63 -26.20 -13.32
C VAL A 311 -33.91 -24.76 -12.88
N LEU A 312 -35.17 -24.37 -12.69
CA LEU A 312 -35.57 -23.00 -12.35
C LEU A 312 -36.05 -22.88 -10.90
N ALA A 313 -37.09 -23.61 -10.49
CA ALA A 313 -37.59 -23.45 -9.12
C ALA A 313 -38.38 -24.65 -8.57
N GLY A 314 -38.28 -24.84 -7.25
CA GLY A 314 -38.96 -25.90 -6.51
C GLY A 314 -38.35 -27.26 -6.80
N GLY A 315 -37.16 -27.55 -6.26
CA GLY A 315 -36.50 -28.84 -6.49
C GLY A 315 -37.36 -29.99 -5.99
N GLY A 316 -37.84 -29.90 -4.75
CA GLY A 316 -38.87 -30.77 -4.22
C GLY A 316 -40.25 -30.41 -4.78
N ILE A 317 -40.80 -29.26 -4.37
CA ILE A 317 -42.15 -28.81 -4.74
C ILE A 317 -42.13 -27.39 -5.28
N ARG A 318 -42.91 -27.14 -6.32
CA ARG A 318 -43.29 -25.77 -6.70
C ARG A 318 -44.79 -25.57 -6.62
N ILE A 319 -45.20 -24.53 -5.90
CA ILE A 319 -46.56 -24.01 -5.83
C ILE A 319 -46.62 -22.72 -6.65
N TYR A 320 -47.54 -22.67 -7.60
CA TYR A 320 -47.73 -21.53 -8.48
C TYR A 320 -49.19 -21.11 -8.49
N GLU A 321 -49.47 -19.91 -8.00
CA GLU A 321 -50.80 -19.34 -7.96
C GLU A 321 -50.89 -18.12 -8.91
N GLU A 322 -51.86 -18.14 -9.83
CA GLU A 322 -52.14 -17.06 -10.77
C GLU A 322 -53.57 -16.54 -10.63
N SER A 323 -53.74 -15.45 -9.90
CA SER A 323 -55.01 -14.70 -9.91
C SER A 323 -55.03 -13.69 -11.06
N LYS A 324 -56.06 -13.78 -11.93
CA LYS A 324 -56.29 -12.83 -13.04
C LYS A 324 -57.39 -11.81 -12.75
N GLN A 325 -58.08 -11.88 -11.60
CA GLN A 325 -59.35 -11.16 -11.39
C GLN A 325 -59.43 -10.30 -10.12
N ILE A 326 -60.33 -9.32 -10.19
CA ILE A 326 -60.65 -8.27 -9.20
C ILE A 326 -61.71 -8.75 -8.18
N THR A 327 -62.29 -9.94 -8.37
CA THR A 327 -63.38 -10.51 -7.56
C THR A 327 -62.88 -11.27 -6.32
N SER A 328 -63.69 -11.30 -5.25
CA SER A 328 -63.38 -12.03 -4.02
C SER A 328 -63.59 -13.55 -4.18
N LEU A 329 -62.53 -14.26 -4.54
CA LEU A 329 -62.49 -15.73 -4.53
C LEU A 329 -62.13 -16.24 -3.14
N LYS A 330 -62.63 -17.43 -2.75
CA LYS A 330 -62.18 -18.13 -1.53
C LYS A 330 -60.80 -18.74 -1.74
N GLU A 331 -59.89 -18.57 -0.79
CA GLU A 331 -58.51 -19.03 -0.94
C GLU A 331 -58.39 -20.56 -1.02
N ASN A 332 -57.37 -21.03 -1.74
CA ASN A 332 -56.99 -22.44 -1.74
C ASN A 332 -56.09 -22.70 -0.52
N ASN A 333 -56.23 -23.86 0.10
CA ASN A 333 -55.48 -24.23 1.30
C ASN A 333 -54.48 -25.35 0.98
N ILE A 334 -53.22 -25.11 1.30
CA ILE A 334 -52.12 -26.05 1.11
C ILE A 334 -51.50 -26.39 2.48
N LYS A 335 -51.62 -27.66 2.90
CA LYS A 335 -51.03 -28.13 4.16
C LYS A 335 -49.99 -29.22 3.89
N LEU A 336 -48.77 -29.01 4.39
CA LEU A 336 -47.67 -29.96 4.36
C LEU A 336 -47.34 -30.38 5.79
N GLU A 337 -47.52 -31.67 6.10
CA GLU A 337 -47.34 -32.22 7.44
C GLU A 337 -46.35 -33.38 7.44
N ASN A 338 -45.40 -33.39 8.37
CA ASN A 338 -44.39 -34.45 8.53
C ASN A 338 -43.62 -34.73 7.22
N ILE A 339 -43.23 -33.69 6.48
CA ILE A 339 -42.53 -33.83 5.19
C ILE A 339 -41.02 -33.69 5.37
N LEU A 340 -40.26 -34.57 4.72
CA LEU A 340 -38.81 -34.46 4.61
C LEU A 340 -38.41 -33.93 3.23
N PHE A 341 -37.77 -32.76 3.20
CA PHE A 341 -37.09 -32.20 2.03
C PHE A 341 -35.60 -32.36 2.20
N LYS A 342 -34.99 -33.30 1.50
CA LYS A 342 -33.57 -33.61 1.63
C LYS A 342 -32.82 -33.48 0.32
N LYS A 343 -31.71 -32.73 0.32
CA LYS A 343 -30.81 -32.63 -0.84
C LYS A 343 -31.48 -32.23 -2.16
N ASN A 344 -32.59 -31.48 -2.10
CA ASN A 344 -33.25 -31.01 -3.32
C ASN A 344 -32.52 -29.77 -3.87
N LEU A 345 -32.56 -29.62 -5.19
CA LEU A 345 -31.79 -28.61 -5.92
C LEU A 345 -32.68 -27.75 -6.82
N ALA A 346 -32.61 -26.42 -6.67
CA ALA A 346 -33.17 -25.48 -7.65
C ALA A 346 -32.53 -24.09 -7.59
N ILE A 347 -32.63 -23.28 -8.66
CA ILE A 347 -32.18 -21.87 -8.60
C ILE A 347 -33.00 -21.09 -7.54
N TRP A 348 -34.31 -21.30 -7.49
CA TRP A 348 -35.21 -20.66 -6.53
C TRP A 348 -35.99 -21.70 -5.73
N GLY A 349 -35.88 -21.73 -4.40
CA GLY A 349 -36.63 -22.71 -3.59
C GLY A 349 -36.13 -24.13 -3.82
N GLY A 350 -34.95 -24.48 -3.31
CA GLY A 350 -34.35 -25.81 -3.50
C GLY A 350 -35.26 -26.93 -2.99
N GLY A 351 -35.77 -26.79 -1.77
CA GLY A 351 -36.87 -27.62 -1.27
C GLY A 351 -38.21 -27.23 -1.88
N VAL A 352 -38.69 -26.03 -1.54
CA VAL A 352 -40.01 -25.52 -1.95
C VAL A 352 -39.92 -24.14 -2.58
N SER A 353 -40.60 -23.94 -3.71
CA SER A 353 -40.79 -22.62 -4.29
C SER A 353 -42.27 -22.25 -4.33
N ILE A 354 -42.60 -21.05 -3.89
CA ILE A 354 -43.97 -20.52 -3.90
C ILE A 354 -44.02 -19.25 -4.73
N LYS A 355 -44.98 -19.19 -5.66
CA LYS A 355 -45.39 -17.94 -6.29
C LYS A 355 -46.83 -17.65 -5.86
N GLY A 356 -46.99 -16.74 -4.92
CA GLY A 356 -48.29 -16.41 -4.34
C GLY A 356 -49.08 -15.40 -5.18
N ALA A 357 -50.40 -15.52 -5.14
CA ALA A 357 -51.31 -14.48 -5.60
C ALA A 357 -51.44 -13.36 -4.55
N THR A 358 -51.69 -12.13 -5.01
CA THR A 358 -51.97 -10.96 -4.14
C THR A 358 -53.48 -10.72 -4.08
N HIS A 359 -54.04 -10.52 -2.89
CA HIS A 359 -55.48 -10.31 -2.70
C HIS A 359 -55.82 -8.83 -2.41
N ASN A 360 -56.98 -8.36 -2.90
CA ASN A 360 -57.40 -6.96 -2.78
C ASN A 360 -58.18 -6.63 -1.48
N LYS A 361 -58.55 -7.63 -0.66
CA LYS A 361 -59.34 -7.41 0.56
C LYS A 361 -58.47 -7.40 1.83
N TYR A 362 -58.81 -6.51 2.74
CA TYR A 362 -58.12 -6.23 4.01
C TYR A 362 -58.58 -7.15 5.16
N GLU A 363 -59.67 -7.91 4.99
CA GLU A 363 -60.52 -8.37 6.11
C GLU A 363 -60.53 -9.87 6.42
N ASP A 364 -59.83 -10.76 5.71
CA ASP A 364 -59.74 -12.17 6.10
C ASP A 364 -58.29 -12.66 6.06
N TRP A 365 -57.69 -12.86 7.24
CA TRP A 365 -56.34 -13.43 7.42
C TRP A 365 -56.32 -14.95 7.21
N THR A 366 -56.78 -15.42 6.05
CA THR A 366 -56.72 -16.85 5.76
C THR A 366 -55.29 -17.27 5.42
N THR A 367 -54.85 -18.39 5.98
CA THR A 367 -53.49 -18.90 5.78
C THR A 367 -53.44 -19.69 4.48
N ASN A 368 -52.56 -19.31 3.55
CA ASN A 368 -52.49 -19.97 2.23
C ASN A 368 -51.72 -21.29 2.28
N THR A 369 -50.55 -21.29 2.95
CA THR A 369 -49.69 -22.47 3.08
C THR A 369 -49.26 -22.70 4.52
N VAL A 370 -49.40 -23.94 5.00
CA VAL A 370 -48.97 -24.37 6.34
C VAL A 370 -47.93 -25.48 6.22
N PHE A 371 -46.80 -25.30 6.92
CA PHE A 371 -45.80 -26.34 7.15
C PHE A 371 -45.84 -26.76 8.61
N GLU A 372 -46.08 -28.05 8.86
CA GLU A 372 -46.16 -28.60 10.21
C GLU A 372 -45.21 -29.79 10.35
N LYS A 373 -44.27 -29.73 11.31
CA LYS A 373 -43.29 -30.79 11.58
C LYS A 373 -42.45 -31.16 10.34
N CYS A 374 -42.17 -30.19 9.48
CA CYS A 374 -41.39 -30.39 8.27
C CYS A 374 -39.89 -30.23 8.53
N ILE A 375 -39.07 -31.04 7.85
CA ILE A 375 -37.61 -31.03 7.93
C ILE A 375 -37.03 -30.65 6.57
N PHE A 376 -36.23 -29.59 6.54
CA PHE A 376 -35.46 -29.15 5.39
C PHE A 376 -33.98 -29.37 5.67
N ASP A 377 -33.40 -30.40 5.05
CA ASP A 377 -32.04 -30.86 5.31
C ASP A 377 -31.19 -30.86 4.03
N GLU A 378 -30.03 -30.20 4.08
CA GLU A 378 -29.04 -30.18 3.00
C GLU A 378 -29.61 -29.75 1.63
N ASN A 379 -30.69 -28.95 1.58
CA ASN A 379 -31.23 -28.44 0.32
C ASN A 379 -30.34 -27.33 -0.25
N LEU A 380 -30.34 -27.25 -1.58
CA LEU A 380 -29.42 -26.43 -2.32
C LEU A 380 -30.15 -25.50 -3.28
N GLY A 381 -29.70 -24.26 -3.36
CA GLY A 381 -30.20 -23.31 -4.34
C GLY A 381 -29.52 -21.96 -4.34
N THR A 382 -29.90 -21.10 -5.28
CA THR A 382 -29.32 -19.76 -5.37
C THR A 382 -30.07 -18.78 -4.46
N VAL A 383 -31.40 -18.76 -4.53
CA VAL A 383 -32.28 -17.91 -3.70
C VAL A 383 -33.28 -18.78 -2.94
N GLY A 384 -33.39 -18.59 -1.63
CA GLY A 384 -34.32 -19.38 -0.81
C GLY A 384 -34.00 -20.87 -0.92
N PHE A 385 -32.78 -21.29 -0.60
CA PHE A 385 -32.30 -22.64 -0.92
C PHE A 385 -33.09 -23.76 -0.23
N ALA A 386 -33.76 -23.49 0.90
CA ALA A 386 -34.84 -24.34 1.39
C ALA A 386 -36.20 -23.89 0.84
N ILE A 387 -36.57 -22.62 1.09
CA ILE A 387 -37.86 -22.07 0.67
C ILE A 387 -37.68 -20.71 0.02
N GLY A 388 -38.20 -20.56 -1.21
CA GLY A 388 -38.20 -19.29 -1.94
C GLY A 388 -39.60 -18.84 -2.32
N LEU A 389 -40.02 -17.66 -1.87
CA LEU A 389 -41.35 -17.11 -2.09
C LEU A 389 -41.31 -15.69 -2.67
N HIS A 390 -42.11 -15.44 -3.71
CA HIS A 390 -42.38 -14.10 -4.22
C HIS A 390 -43.84 -13.97 -4.70
N THR A 391 -44.37 -12.73 -4.70
CA THR A 391 -45.67 -12.39 -5.29
C THR A 391 -45.47 -11.57 -6.59
N ARG A 392 -46.51 -11.42 -7.44
CA ARG A 392 -46.36 -10.93 -8.84
C ARG A 392 -46.58 -9.42 -9.05
N ASN A 393 -46.80 -8.58 -8.04
CA ASN A 393 -47.25 -7.20 -8.28
C ASN A 393 -46.13 -6.21 -8.61
N PHE A 394 -45.78 -6.12 -9.90
CA PHE A 394 -45.00 -5.02 -10.50
C PHE A 394 -45.72 -3.66 -10.56
N LYS A 395 -46.90 -3.50 -9.94
CA LYS A 395 -47.63 -2.22 -9.90
C LYS A 395 -47.28 -1.46 -8.62
N ARG A 396 -46.29 -0.58 -8.77
CA ARG A 396 -45.68 0.38 -7.81
C ARG A 396 -46.64 1.30 -7.02
N LYS A 397 -47.62 0.79 -6.28
CA LYS A 397 -48.34 1.59 -5.27
C LYS A 397 -48.43 0.79 -3.97
N ILE A 398 -47.31 0.77 -3.23
CA ILE A 398 -47.06 -0.12 -2.07
C ILE A 398 -47.65 0.39 -0.75
N PHE A 399 -48.24 1.59 -0.68
CA PHE A 399 -48.61 2.16 0.63
C PHE A 399 -50.08 2.13 1.03
N ASP A 400 -50.99 1.46 0.32
CA ASP A 400 -52.40 1.43 0.79
C ASP A 400 -53.30 0.32 0.24
N ARG A 401 -52.77 -0.69 -0.47
CA ARG A 401 -53.63 -1.70 -1.11
C ARG A 401 -53.07 -3.12 -1.10
N GLY A 402 -53.58 -3.93 -0.18
CA GLY A 402 -53.90 -5.33 -0.43
C GLY A 402 -52.88 -6.37 0.05
N VAL A 403 -53.37 -7.27 0.89
CA VAL A 403 -52.73 -8.34 1.67
C VAL A 403 -51.78 -9.25 0.86
N SER A 404 -50.66 -9.55 1.50
CA SER A 404 -49.60 -10.46 1.03
C SER A 404 -49.88 -11.93 1.39
N TYR A 405 -49.35 -12.86 0.58
CA TYR A 405 -49.42 -14.31 0.80
C TYR A 405 -48.87 -14.72 2.19
N ARG A 406 -49.64 -15.48 2.98
CA ARG A 406 -49.28 -15.86 4.36
C ARG A 406 -48.84 -17.32 4.46
N VAL A 407 -47.68 -17.55 5.07
CA VAL A 407 -47.11 -18.87 5.35
C VAL A 407 -46.92 -19.06 6.84
N VAL A 408 -47.43 -20.18 7.38
CA VAL A 408 -47.24 -20.56 8.78
C VAL A 408 -46.29 -21.76 8.87
N MET A 409 -45.31 -21.69 9.76
CA MET A 409 -44.42 -22.80 10.08
C MET A 409 -44.60 -23.18 11.56
N ASN A 410 -44.88 -24.45 11.80
CA ASN A 410 -45.09 -25.00 13.14
C ASN A 410 -44.17 -26.20 13.37
N ASN A 411 -43.29 -26.09 14.36
CA ASN A 411 -42.32 -27.15 14.71
C ASN A 411 -41.42 -27.60 13.54
N CYS A 412 -40.93 -26.68 12.72
CA CYS A 412 -40.10 -26.97 11.55
C CYS A 412 -38.60 -26.86 11.83
N SER A 413 -37.79 -27.67 11.14
CA SER A 413 -36.33 -27.67 11.24
C SER A 413 -35.65 -27.40 9.90
N PHE A 414 -34.66 -26.50 9.89
CA PHE A 414 -33.87 -26.12 8.72
C PHE A 414 -32.39 -26.34 9.02
N ASN A 415 -31.82 -27.41 8.48
CA ASN A 415 -30.49 -27.91 8.84
C ASN A 415 -29.58 -27.94 7.60
N LYS A 416 -28.38 -27.37 7.74
CA LYS A 416 -27.29 -27.49 6.75
C LYS A 416 -27.68 -27.15 5.30
N ASN A 417 -28.68 -26.31 5.09
CA ASN A 417 -29.06 -25.91 3.74
C ASN A 417 -28.03 -24.89 3.22
N GLN A 418 -27.71 -24.92 1.92
CA GLN A 418 -26.58 -24.18 1.38
C GLN A 418 -26.90 -23.45 0.08
N MET A 419 -26.23 -22.32 -0.09
CA MET A 419 -26.24 -21.55 -1.33
C MET A 419 -25.32 -22.18 -2.40
N ILE A 420 -25.80 -22.28 -3.65
CA ILE A 420 -24.96 -22.61 -4.82
C ILE A 420 -24.76 -21.36 -5.69
N LEU A 421 -23.53 -21.18 -6.16
CA LEU A 421 -23.14 -20.16 -7.13
C LEU A 421 -23.79 -20.41 -8.50
N SER A 422 -24.23 -19.36 -9.20
CA SER A 422 -24.74 -19.52 -10.57
C SER A 422 -23.65 -19.93 -11.55
N GLU A 423 -24.04 -20.33 -12.77
CA GLU A 423 -23.12 -20.82 -13.83
C GLU A 423 -21.96 -19.86 -14.15
N ASP A 424 -22.15 -18.54 -13.96
CA ASP A 424 -21.13 -17.50 -14.12
C ASP A 424 -20.20 -17.36 -12.89
N LYS A 425 -20.28 -18.27 -11.92
CA LYS A 425 -19.61 -18.23 -10.61
C LYS A 425 -19.94 -16.97 -9.79
N LYS A 426 -21.03 -16.27 -10.11
CA LYS A 426 -21.48 -15.10 -9.36
C LYS A 426 -22.50 -15.50 -8.29
N VAL A 427 -22.49 -14.79 -7.17
CA VAL A 427 -23.54 -14.92 -6.15
C VAL A 427 -24.75 -14.14 -6.64
N ARG A 428 -25.81 -14.85 -7.07
CA ARG A 428 -27.08 -14.22 -7.49
C ARG A 428 -28.21 -14.35 -6.49
N GLY A 429 -27.97 -14.94 -5.31
CA GLY A 429 -29.04 -15.11 -4.34
C GLY A 429 -28.59 -15.19 -2.89
N GLN A 430 -29.58 -15.22 -2.01
CA GLN A 430 -29.47 -15.07 -0.55
C GLN A 430 -30.60 -15.85 0.12
N GLY A 431 -30.41 -16.25 1.38
CA GLY A 431 -31.48 -16.78 2.23
C GLY A 431 -31.70 -18.30 2.16
N CYS A 432 -31.75 -18.97 3.31
CA CYS A 432 -32.34 -20.31 3.43
C CYS A 432 -33.83 -20.25 3.16
N ILE A 433 -34.48 -19.29 3.83
CA ILE A 433 -35.81 -18.80 3.50
C ILE A 433 -35.63 -17.42 2.85
N TYR A 434 -36.19 -17.22 1.66
CA TYR A 434 -36.24 -15.92 1.01
C TYR A 434 -37.68 -15.54 0.68
N PHE A 435 -38.21 -14.52 1.35
CA PHE A 435 -39.59 -14.07 1.19
C PHE A 435 -39.63 -12.63 0.70
N LYS A 436 -40.35 -12.41 -0.40
CA LYS A 436 -40.60 -11.08 -0.98
C LYS A 436 -42.08 -10.76 -0.98
N GLU A 437 -42.45 -9.63 -0.37
CA GLU A 437 -43.84 -9.13 -0.31
C GLU A 437 -44.82 -10.19 0.25
N ALA A 438 -44.46 -10.79 1.40
CA ALA A 438 -45.13 -11.94 2.02
C ALA A 438 -45.11 -11.89 3.55
N PHE A 439 -45.94 -12.71 4.20
CA PHE A 439 -46.00 -12.84 5.65
C PHE A 439 -45.56 -14.22 6.10
N LEU A 440 -44.56 -14.28 6.97
CA LEU A 440 -44.07 -15.51 7.59
C LEU A 440 -44.44 -15.52 9.08
N VAL A 441 -45.03 -16.61 9.56
CA VAL A 441 -45.37 -16.79 10.97
C VAL A 441 -44.70 -18.05 11.50
N LEU A 442 -43.91 -17.93 12.56
CA LEU A 442 -43.27 -19.04 13.26
C LEU A 442 -44.04 -19.33 14.55
N THR A 443 -44.53 -20.56 14.67
CA THR A 443 -45.29 -21.07 15.84
C THR A 443 -44.65 -22.36 16.36
N GLY A 444 -44.90 -22.69 17.63
CA GLY A 444 -44.24 -23.84 18.26
C GLY A 444 -42.72 -23.66 18.36
N SER A 445 -41.96 -24.74 18.21
CA SER A 445 -40.49 -24.77 18.34
C SER A 445 -39.80 -24.91 16.98
N ASN A 446 -39.28 -23.82 16.41
CA ASN A 446 -38.58 -23.82 15.12
C ASN A 446 -37.06 -23.70 15.28
N SER A 447 -36.29 -24.44 14.47
CA SER A 447 -34.83 -24.43 14.54
C SER A 447 -34.17 -24.22 13.19
N PHE A 448 -33.19 -23.31 13.16
CA PHE A 448 -32.36 -22.98 12.00
C PHE A 448 -30.90 -23.23 12.37
N THR A 449 -30.34 -24.34 11.90
CA THR A 449 -29.00 -24.80 12.34
C THR A 449 -28.03 -24.98 11.18
N CYS A 450 -26.82 -24.46 11.32
CA CYS A 450 -25.70 -24.67 10.40
C CYS A 450 -26.01 -24.32 8.93
N ASN A 451 -26.93 -23.37 8.66
CA ASN A 451 -27.23 -22.96 7.29
C ASN A 451 -26.12 -22.03 6.75
N GLN A 452 -25.78 -22.20 5.47
CA GLN A 452 -24.75 -21.42 4.78
C GLN A 452 -25.38 -20.46 3.78
N GLY A 453 -25.34 -19.17 4.13
CA GLY A 453 -26.25 -18.15 3.65
C GLY A 453 -27.26 -17.83 4.75
N THR A 454 -27.56 -16.54 4.93
CA THR A 454 -28.49 -16.01 5.96
C THR A 454 -29.72 -16.90 6.12
N ALA A 455 -30.10 -17.27 7.34
CA ALA A 455 -31.20 -18.22 7.54
C ALA A 455 -32.55 -17.68 7.01
N ILE A 456 -32.90 -16.43 7.32
CA ILE A 456 -34.14 -15.82 6.82
C ILE A 456 -33.83 -14.46 6.19
N VAL A 457 -34.24 -14.26 4.94
CA VAL A 457 -34.14 -13.00 4.22
C VAL A 457 -35.54 -12.51 3.86
N LEU A 458 -35.87 -11.30 4.29
CA LEU A 458 -37.15 -10.66 4.05
C LEU A 458 -36.95 -9.40 3.19
N GLU A 459 -37.69 -9.30 2.09
CA GLU A 459 -37.71 -8.13 1.21
C GLU A 459 -39.14 -7.56 1.15
N SER A 460 -39.35 -6.43 1.82
CA SER A 460 -40.69 -5.86 2.06
C SER A 460 -41.69 -6.89 2.57
N ALA A 461 -41.27 -7.72 3.52
CA ALA A 461 -42.01 -8.86 4.09
C ALA A 461 -41.96 -8.81 5.62
N SER A 462 -42.87 -9.50 6.31
CA SER A 462 -42.84 -9.58 7.78
C SER A 462 -42.56 -10.99 8.27
N LEU A 463 -41.95 -11.05 9.45
CA LEU A 463 -41.79 -12.26 10.23
C LEU A 463 -42.40 -12.07 11.62
N THR A 464 -43.42 -12.86 11.92
CA THR A 464 -44.10 -12.89 13.20
C THR A 464 -43.64 -14.10 14.01
N PHE A 465 -43.18 -13.86 15.24
CA PHE A 465 -42.95 -14.90 16.24
C PHE A 465 -44.23 -15.06 17.06
N GLY A 466 -44.94 -16.16 16.83
CA GLY A 466 -46.26 -16.41 17.40
C GLY A 466 -46.24 -16.61 18.92
N SER A 467 -47.43 -16.56 19.51
CA SER A 467 -47.63 -16.66 20.95
C SER A 467 -47.06 -17.97 21.51
N SER A 468 -46.35 -17.89 22.64
CA SER A 468 -45.68 -19.03 23.30
C SER A 468 -44.77 -19.86 22.38
N SER A 469 -44.17 -19.22 21.36
CA SER A 469 -43.25 -19.89 20.42
C SER A 469 -41.79 -19.82 20.89
N TYR A 470 -40.99 -20.78 20.41
CA TYR A 470 -39.54 -20.81 20.56
C TYR A 470 -38.88 -20.88 19.18
N SER A 471 -37.96 -19.96 18.90
CA SER A 471 -37.20 -19.95 17.65
C SER A 471 -35.70 -19.86 17.91
N ALA A 472 -34.94 -20.83 17.41
CA ALA A 472 -33.49 -20.90 17.60
C ALA A 472 -32.73 -20.80 16.29
N PHE A 473 -31.81 -19.83 16.20
CA PHE A 473 -30.88 -19.64 15.10
C PHE A 473 -29.46 -19.93 15.59
N GLN A 474 -28.88 -21.05 15.16
CA GLN A 474 -27.62 -21.55 15.70
C GLN A 474 -26.59 -21.86 14.62
N ASN A 475 -25.36 -21.37 14.80
CA ASN A 475 -24.22 -21.65 13.90
C ASN A 475 -24.50 -21.31 12.42
N ASN A 476 -25.39 -20.34 12.13
CA ASN A 476 -25.66 -19.94 10.74
C ASN A 476 -24.61 -18.93 10.26
N THR A 477 -24.29 -18.98 8.97
CA THR A 477 -23.31 -18.07 8.35
C THR A 477 -23.97 -17.28 7.23
N GLY A 478 -23.71 -15.98 7.12
CA GLY A 478 -24.32 -15.11 6.10
C GLY A 478 -23.36 -14.05 5.57
N THR A 479 -23.76 -13.37 4.48
CA THR A 479 -22.98 -12.22 3.98
C THR A 479 -23.27 -10.96 4.81
N GLU A 480 -24.55 -10.69 5.03
CA GLU A 480 -25.09 -9.63 5.89
C GLU A 480 -26.21 -10.28 6.71
N GLY A 481 -26.08 -10.35 8.04
CA GLY A 481 -27.02 -11.13 8.86
C GLY A 481 -26.73 -12.62 8.76
N GLY A 482 -26.20 -13.26 9.80
CA GLY A 482 -26.06 -14.73 9.82
C GLY A 482 -27.41 -15.43 9.99
N ALA A 483 -28.27 -14.88 10.85
CA ALA A 483 -29.59 -15.43 11.12
C ALA A 483 -30.68 -14.77 10.27
N ILE A 484 -30.86 -13.45 10.39
CA ILE A 484 -31.97 -12.75 9.74
C ILE A 484 -31.44 -11.50 9.02
N ALA A 485 -31.89 -11.27 7.79
CA ALA A 485 -31.68 -10.03 7.06
C ALA A 485 -33.00 -9.41 6.62
N LEU A 486 -33.19 -8.13 6.98
CA LEU A 486 -34.38 -7.33 6.68
C LEU A 486 -34.04 -6.27 5.64
N TYR A 487 -34.73 -6.29 4.52
CA TYR A 487 -34.60 -5.31 3.45
C TYR A 487 -35.91 -4.58 3.18
N GLY A 488 -35.82 -3.32 2.81
CA GLY A 488 -36.98 -2.53 2.41
C GLY A 488 -37.82 -2.13 3.62
N THR A 489 -39.13 -2.35 3.53
CA THR A 489 -40.08 -2.09 4.62
C THR A 489 -40.35 -3.35 5.46
N SER A 490 -39.37 -4.23 5.62
CA SER A 490 -39.53 -5.47 6.39
C SER A 490 -39.45 -5.23 7.89
N TRP A 491 -40.19 -6.00 8.68
CA TRP A 491 -40.18 -5.92 10.14
C TRP A 491 -40.33 -7.30 10.81
N LEU A 492 -39.93 -7.35 12.07
CA LEU A 492 -40.16 -8.45 13.00
C LEU A 492 -41.30 -8.07 13.94
N GLU A 493 -42.22 -9.01 14.12
CA GLU A 493 -43.38 -8.86 14.99
C GLU A 493 -43.33 -9.92 16.08
N LEU A 494 -43.54 -9.49 17.31
CA LEU A 494 -43.46 -10.31 18.51
C LEU A 494 -44.86 -10.44 19.12
N GLU A 495 -45.27 -11.67 19.40
CA GLU A 495 -46.47 -11.97 20.19
C GLU A 495 -46.10 -12.39 21.62
N LYS A 496 -47.13 -12.59 22.46
CA LYS A 496 -46.98 -12.85 23.90
C LYS A 496 -46.19 -14.14 24.20
N ASP A 497 -45.28 -14.07 25.18
CA ASP A 497 -44.50 -15.19 25.72
C ASP A 497 -43.59 -15.88 24.69
N CYS A 498 -43.20 -15.20 23.61
CA CYS A 498 -42.26 -15.75 22.62
C CYS A 498 -40.80 -15.67 23.09
N SER A 499 -39.99 -16.68 22.73
CA SER A 499 -38.55 -16.74 23.02
C SER A 499 -37.72 -16.95 21.76
N VAL A 500 -36.74 -16.08 21.52
CA VAL A 500 -35.87 -16.13 20.33
C VAL A 500 -34.40 -16.20 20.75
N LEU A 501 -33.68 -17.19 20.25
CA LEU A 501 -32.26 -17.42 20.53
C LEU A 501 -31.41 -17.26 19.26
N PHE A 502 -30.42 -16.37 19.30
CA PHE A 502 -29.38 -16.20 18.28
C PHE A 502 -28.02 -16.61 18.85
N ASP A 503 -27.57 -17.82 18.55
CA ASP A 503 -26.37 -18.42 19.15
C ASP A 503 -25.30 -18.74 18.09
N ARG A 504 -24.10 -18.16 18.24
CA ARG A 504 -22.95 -18.41 17.35
C ARG A 504 -23.23 -18.20 15.86
N ASN A 505 -24.06 -17.23 15.50
CA ASN A 505 -24.26 -16.84 14.10
C ASN A 505 -23.15 -15.90 13.65
N SER A 506 -22.78 -15.96 12.38
CA SER A 506 -21.70 -15.13 11.83
C SER A 506 -22.06 -14.47 10.50
N ALA A 507 -21.55 -13.26 10.30
CA ALA A 507 -21.67 -12.53 9.03
C ALA A 507 -20.30 -12.13 8.46
N LEU A 508 -20.15 -12.19 7.13
CA LEU A 508 -18.93 -11.80 6.44
C LEU A 508 -18.70 -10.28 6.42
N ARG A 509 -19.78 -9.47 6.41
CA ARG A 509 -19.69 -8.01 6.33
C ARG A 509 -20.17 -7.29 7.58
N ARG A 510 -21.39 -7.55 8.03
CA ARG A 510 -22.05 -6.78 9.11
C ARG A 510 -23.28 -7.49 9.67
N GLY A 511 -23.56 -7.26 10.95
CA GLY A 511 -24.68 -7.83 11.69
C GLY A 511 -24.58 -9.34 11.81
N GLY A 512 -23.82 -9.86 12.79
CA GLY A 512 -23.55 -11.30 12.87
C GLY A 512 -24.81 -12.17 13.02
N ALA A 513 -25.83 -11.69 13.74
CA ALA A 513 -27.14 -12.32 13.79
C ALA A 513 -28.16 -11.60 12.89
N LEU A 514 -28.42 -10.31 13.16
CA LEU A 514 -29.44 -9.51 12.48
C LEU A 514 -28.81 -8.41 11.63
N PHE A 515 -29.25 -8.32 10.38
CA PHE A 515 -28.94 -7.21 9.49
C PHE A 515 -30.20 -6.49 9.06
N VAL A 516 -30.23 -5.16 9.16
CA VAL A 516 -31.40 -4.35 8.80
C VAL A 516 -31.00 -3.23 7.85
N LYS A 517 -31.62 -3.21 6.67
CA LYS A 517 -31.53 -2.12 5.70
C LYS A 517 -32.90 -1.49 5.49
N HIS A 518 -33.10 -0.35 6.15
CA HIS A 518 -34.34 0.41 6.11
C HIS A 518 -34.58 1.06 4.74
N ALA A 519 -35.85 1.17 4.32
CA ALA A 519 -36.26 1.85 3.10
C ALA A 519 -36.39 3.37 3.31
N GLY A 520 -35.93 4.16 2.34
CA GLY A 520 -36.09 5.62 2.37
C GLY A 520 -34.92 6.35 1.70
N PRO A 521 -35.04 7.66 1.46
CA PRO A 521 -33.91 8.44 1.00
C PRO A 521 -32.81 8.46 2.08
N PRO A 522 -31.52 8.43 1.71
CA PRO A 522 -30.41 8.42 2.67
C PRO A 522 -30.28 9.72 3.48
N ARG A 523 -31.10 10.74 3.16
CA ARG A 523 -31.29 12.00 3.90
C ARG A 523 -32.78 12.11 4.28
N VAL A 524 -33.21 11.51 5.38
CA VAL A 524 -34.55 11.78 5.93
C VAL A 524 -34.43 12.73 7.13
N GLY A 525 -35.38 13.65 7.23
CA GLY A 525 -35.40 14.74 8.20
C GLY A 525 -35.39 14.27 9.66
N PHE A 526 -34.92 15.19 10.51
CA PHE A 526 -34.47 14.96 11.87
C PHE A 526 -35.58 14.72 12.92
N GLN A 527 -36.86 14.69 12.52
CA GLN A 527 -38.04 14.61 13.42
C GLN A 527 -39.06 13.52 13.04
N ASN A 528 -38.67 12.47 12.31
CA ASN A 528 -39.63 11.43 11.91
C ASN A 528 -40.23 10.63 13.07
N THR A 529 -39.51 10.49 14.19
CA THR A 529 -40.03 9.84 15.41
C THR A 529 -41.18 10.64 16.01
N GLU A 530 -41.02 11.97 16.13
CA GLU A 530 -42.07 12.88 16.61
C GLU A 530 -43.28 12.94 15.67
N LEU A 531 -43.07 12.66 14.38
CA LEU A 531 -44.12 12.60 13.35
C LEU A 531 -44.73 11.20 13.17
N GLN A 532 -44.25 10.18 13.91
CA GLN A 532 -44.65 8.77 13.80
C GLN A 532 -44.74 8.25 12.36
N SER A 533 -43.82 8.67 11.48
CA SER A 533 -43.96 8.43 10.04
C SER A 533 -43.62 7.00 9.60
N SER A 534 -42.95 6.20 10.43
CA SER A 534 -42.75 4.76 10.22
C SER A 534 -42.48 4.02 11.53
N PRO A 535 -42.97 2.78 11.70
CA PRO A 535 -42.74 1.98 12.92
C PRO A 535 -41.32 1.39 12.98
N CYS A 536 -40.89 0.99 14.18
CA CYS A 536 -39.65 0.24 14.40
C CYS A 536 -39.66 -1.10 13.64
N PHE A 537 -38.49 -1.56 13.20
CA PHE A 537 -38.34 -2.85 12.54
C PHE A 537 -38.50 -4.05 13.49
N ILE A 538 -38.56 -3.81 14.81
CA ILE A 538 -39.04 -4.76 15.82
C ILE A 538 -40.24 -4.13 16.48
N ARG A 539 -41.39 -4.80 16.46
CA ARG A 539 -42.63 -4.33 17.08
C ARG A 539 -43.34 -5.44 17.82
N TYR A 540 -44.24 -5.07 18.71
CA TYR A 540 -45.09 -5.97 19.47
C TYR A 540 -46.55 -5.78 19.06
N ASN A 541 -47.31 -6.88 19.02
CA ASN A 541 -48.64 -6.90 18.41
C ASN A 541 -49.68 -6.03 19.14
N ASP A 542 -49.57 -5.89 20.47
CA ASP A 542 -50.67 -5.37 21.30
C ASP A 542 -50.33 -4.16 22.19
N MET A 543 -49.06 -3.73 22.26
CA MET A 543 -48.61 -2.69 23.20
C MET A 543 -47.51 -1.80 22.62
N ASP A 544 -47.71 -0.48 22.70
CA ASP A 544 -46.72 0.54 22.31
C ASP A 544 -45.64 0.79 23.38
N THR A 545 -45.68 0.08 24.52
CA THR A 545 -44.70 0.20 25.62
C THR A 545 -43.68 -0.93 25.60
N PHE A 546 -42.38 -0.65 25.78
CA PHE A 546 -41.28 -1.65 25.76
C PHE A 546 -41.24 -2.65 26.95
N GLU A 547 -42.35 -2.89 27.65
CA GLU A 547 -42.52 -3.90 28.70
C GLU A 547 -43.11 -5.20 28.14
N TRP A 548 -42.49 -5.72 27.08
CA TRP A 548 -43.02 -6.89 26.38
C TRP A 548 -42.70 -8.18 27.12
N PRO A 549 -43.67 -9.10 27.33
CA PRO A 549 -43.44 -10.41 27.93
C PRO A 549 -42.78 -11.36 26.91
N VAL A 550 -41.57 -11.04 26.50
CA VAL A 550 -40.80 -11.76 25.47
C VAL A 550 -39.36 -11.94 25.95
N ASN A 551 -38.61 -12.85 25.34
CA ASN A 551 -37.19 -13.04 25.65
C ASN A 551 -36.37 -13.21 24.37
N ILE A 552 -35.44 -12.29 24.11
CA ILE A 552 -34.53 -12.36 22.97
C ILE A 552 -33.11 -12.44 23.50
N THR A 553 -32.38 -13.48 23.14
CA THR A 553 -31.00 -13.69 23.59
C THR A 553 -30.05 -13.78 22.40
N PHE A 554 -29.04 -12.91 22.39
CA PHE A 554 -27.91 -12.96 21.48
C PHE A 554 -26.69 -13.51 22.22
N ARG A 555 -26.15 -14.63 21.76
CA ARG A 555 -25.01 -15.31 22.39
C ARG A 555 -23.90 -15.59 21.39
N GLU A 556 -22.69 -15.10 21.68
CA GLU A 556 -21.45 -15.38 20.92
C GLU A 556 -21.59 -15.21 19.39
N ASN A 557 -22.34 -14.20 18.93
CA ASN A 557 -22.46 -13.89 17.49
C ASN A 557 -21.23 -13.09 17.00
N TYR A 558 -20.91 -13.19 15.71
CA TYR A 558 -19.68 -12.62 15.15
C TYR A 558 -19.91 -11.83 13.85
N ALA A 559 -19.31 -10.65 13.77
CA ALA A 559 -19.14 -9.87 12.54
C ALA A 559 -17.71 -9.29 12.49
N PRO A 560 -17.25 -8.75 11.36
CA PRO A 560 -15.99 -8.02 11.31
C PRO A 560 -15.97 -6.87 12.35
N PRO A 561 -14.79 -6.47 12.83
CA PRO A 561 -14.66 -5.44 13.86
C PRO A 561 -15.45 -4.17 13.52
N SER A 562 -16.09 -3.57 14.52
CA SER A 562 -16.92 -2.37 14.36
C SER A 562 -18.07 -2.50 13.34
N SER A 563 -18.62 -3.71 13.15
CA SER A 563 -19.73 -3.98 12.21
C SER A 563 -20.97 -4.62 12.86
N GLY A 564 -21.01 -4.65 14.20
CA GLY A 564 -22.12 -5.19 14.99
C GLY A 564 -22.08 -6.71 15.09
N ASN A 565 -21.53 -7.24 16.19
CA ASN A 565 -21.44 -8.68 16.44
C ASN A 565 -22.82 -9.35 16.39
N SER A 566 -23.83 -8.71 16.97
CA SER A 566 -25.20 -9.20 16.96
C SER A 566 -26.04 -8.48 15.91
N ILE A 567 -26.09 -7.14 15.95
CA ILE A 567 -27.03 -6.36 15.14
C ILE A 567 -26.31 -5.26 14.37
N TYR A 568 -26.56 -5.21 13.06
CA TYR A 568 -26.31 -4.02 12.25
C TYR A 568 -27.62 -3.46 11.73
N ALA A 569 -27.85 -2.16 11.89
CA ALA A 569 -28.99 -1.47 11.30
C ALA A 569 -28.55 -0.25 10.49
N SER A 570 -29.18 -0.01 9.34
CA SER A 570 -28.89 1.19 8.56
C SER A 570 -29.21 2.47 9.34
N THR A 571 -30.24 2.42 10.21
CA THR A 571 -30.59 3.45 11.20
C THR A 571 -31.47 2.86 12.32
N LEU A 572 -31.37 3.45 13.51
CA LEU A 572 -32.23 3.21 14.69
C LEU A 572 -33.30 4.29 14.86
N GLN A 573 -33.39 5.27 13.96
CA GLN A 573 -34.29 6.43 14.10
C GLN A 573 -35.72 6.05 14.47
N TYR A 574 -36.27 4.98 13.88
CA TYR A 574 -37.66 4.54 14.08
C TYR A 574 -37.88 3.68 15.33
N CYS A 575 -36.82 3.32 16.04
CA CYS A 575 -36.85 2.49 17.25
C CYS A 575 -36.48 3.28 18.52
N ARG A 576 -36.26 4.59 18.39
CA ARG A 576 -35.95 5.48 19.51
C ARG A 576 -37.19 5.76 20.33
N SER A 577 -36.97 6.08 21.61
CA SER A 577 -38.03 6.61 22.47
C SER A 577 -38.32 8.07 22.14
N ASP A 578 -39.53 8.54 22.43
CA ASP A 578 -39.89 9.95 22.25
C ASP A 578 -38.97 10.87 23.08
N GLY A 579 -38.43 11.92 22.44
CA GLY A 579 -37.50 12.86 23.06
C GLY A 579 -36.04 12.40 23.16
N GLU A 580 -35.71 11.19 22.69
CA GLU A 580 -34.34 10.67 22.68
C GLU A 580 -33.45 11.34 21.63
N SER A 581 -32.20 11.65 21.99
CA SER A 581 -31.25 12.28 21.06
C SER A 581 -30.83 11.35 19.93
N ARG A 582 -30.47 11.95 18.79
CA ARG A 582 -29.94 11.21 17.63
C ARG A 582 -28.66 10.43 17.95
N MET A 583 -27.79 11.02 18.77
CA MET A 583 -26.54 10.42 19.24
C MET A 583 -26.77 9.73 20.58
N ASN A 584 -26.02 8.66 20.84
CA ASN A 584 -26.10 7.85 22.06
C ASN A 584 -27.48 7.18 22.27
N SER A 585 -28.05 6.65 21.18
CA SER A 585 -29.33 5.94 21.19
C SER A 585 -29.30 4.67 22.07
N THR A 586 -30.34 4.49 22.88
CA THR A 586 -30.63 3.36 23.77
C THR A 586 -31.53 2.30 23.13
N ALA A 587 -32.04 2.56 21.91
CA ALA A 587 -32.80 1.59 21.13
C ALA A 587 -32.10 0.21 21.08
N LEU A 588 -32.88 -0.87 21.27
CA LEU A 588 -32.45 -2.27 21.36
C LEU A 588 -31.65 -2.64 22.63
N VAL A 589 -31.37 -1.69 23.52
CA VAL A 589 -30.88 -1.97 24.88
C VAL A 589 -32.07 -2.12 25.83
N TRP A 590 -33.06 -2.89 25.39
CA TRP A 590 -34.31 -3.10 26.12
C TRP A 590 -34.18 -4.26 27.13
N PRO A 591 -34.91 -4.26 28.25
CA PRO A 591 -34.74 -5.25 29.32
C PRO A 591 -34.91 -6.72 28.89
N PHE A 592 -35.73 -6.97 27.87
CA PHE A 592 -36.01 -8.30 27.33
C PHE A 592 -34.99 -8.79 26.28
N ILE A 593 -34.04 -7.94 25.88
CA ILE A 593 -32.96 -8.30 24.95
C ILE A 593 -31.67 -8.49 25.76
N LYS A 594 -31.11 -9.70 25.70
CA LYS A 594 -29.86 -10.06 26.39
C LYS A 594 -28.73 -10.26 25.39
N TYR A 595 -27.56 -9.72 25.72
CA TYR A 595 -26.32 -9.89 24.96
C TYR A 595 -25.29 -10.62 25.83
N GLU A 596 -24.94 -11.84 25.45
CA GLU A 596 -23.99 -12.72 26.13
C GLU A 596 -22.79 -12.95 25.21
N SER A 597 -21.70 -12.20 25.42
CA SER A 597 -20.55 -12.21 24.51
C SER A 597 -19.25 -12.09 25.28
N SER A 598 -18.24 -12.85 24.87
CA SER A 598 -16.87 -12.75 25.37
C SER A 598 -16.03 -11.67 24.65
N SER A 599 -16.57 -11.09 23.56
CA SER A 599 -15.87 -10.09 22.74
C SER A 599 -15.99 -8.68 23.31
N THR A 600 -14.97 -7.85 23.07
CA THR A 600 -14.98 -6.41 23.39
C THR A 600 -15.56 -5.55 22.26
N ASP A 601 -15.82 -6.14 21.08
CA ASP A 601 -16.40 -5.44 19.94
C ASP A 601 -17.89 -5.10 20.19
N PRO A 602 -18.39 -4.01 19.60
CA PRO A 602 -19.77 -3.58 19.83
C PRO A 602 -20.80 -4.57 19.28
N GLU A 603 -21.78 -4.90 20.12
CA GLU A 603 -22.89 -5.80 19.75
C GLU A 603 -23.87 -5.19 18.75
N ILE A 604 -24.12 -3.88 18.86
CA ILE A 604 -25.06 -3.13 18.02
C ILE A 604 -24.28 -1.97 17.37
N VAL A 605 -24.34 -1.89 16.05
CA VAL A 605 -23.69 -0.85 15.24
C VAL A 605 -24.66 -0.31 14.18
N THR A 606 -24.58 0.98 13.87
CA THR A 606 -25.35 1.58 12.76
C THR A 606 -24.49 2.14 11.64
N SER A 607 -25.12 2.59 10.55
CA SER A 607 -24.44 3.46 9.59
C SER A 607 -23.97 4.75 10.30
N PRO A 608 -22.88 5.38 9.84
CA PRO A 608 -22.42 6.63 10.42
C PRO A 608 -23.44 7.75 10.19
N VAL A 609 -23.61 8.58 11.21
CA VAL A 609 -24.49 9.76 11.24
C VAL A 609 -23.74 11.08 11.33
N GLU A 610 -22.47 11.01 11.73
CA GLU A 610 -21.56 12.15 11.87
C GLU A 610 -20.18 11.82 11.25
N LEU A 611 -19.57 12.81 10.62
CA LEU A 611 -18.30 12.69 9.91
C LEU A 611 -17.40 13.87 10.28
N ASN A 612 -16.33 13.58 11.03
CA ASN A 612 -15.42 14.59 11.57
C ASN A 612 -14.01 14.40 11.02
N PHE A 613 -13.36 15.51 10.66
CA PHE A 613 -11.98 15.53 10.18
C PHE A 613 -11.28 16.84 10.53
N ASN A 614 -9.95 16.81 10.65
CA ASN A 614 -9.17 17.98 11.07
C ASN A 614 -8.79 18.87 9.88
N LYS A 615 -9.25 20.14 9.88
CA LYS A 615 -8.96 21.13 8.83
C LYS A 615 -7.47 21.44 8.65
N GLU A 616 -6.67 21.35 9.71
CA GLU A 616 -5.26 21.78 9.68
C GLU A 616 -4.40 20.82 8.84
N GLN A 617 -4.80 19.56 8.74
CA GLN A 617 -4.11 18.52 7.97
C GLN A 617 -4.22 18.72 6.46
N TRP A 618 -5.10 19.62 6.00
CA TRP A 618 -5.35 19.91 4.58
C TRP A 618 -4.53 21.10 4.04
N ASN A 619 -3.79 21.80 4.90
CA ASN A 619 -2.88 22.86 4.51
C ASN A 619 -1.55 22.27 4.01
N VAL A 620 -1.54 21.76 2.79
CA VAL A 620 -0.40 21.01 2.21
C VAL A 620 0.14 21.65 0.95
N SER A 621 1.39 21.35 0.61
CA SER A 621 2.01 21.81 -0.64
C SER A 621 1.52 20.97 -1.83
N PRO A 622 1.37 21.56 -3.04
CA PRO A 622 0.95 20.83 -4.23
C PRO A 622 1.82 19.59 -4.51
N PHE A 623 1.17 18.47 -4.82
CA PHE A 623 1.73 17.16 -5.20
C PHE A 623 2.42 16.35 -4.09
N PHE A 624 2.45 16.85 -2.85
CA PHE A 624 2.98 16.11 -1.71
C PHE A 624 1.93 15.16 -1.10
N SER A 625 2.37 13.95 -0.72
CA SER A 625 1.50 12.97 -0.07
C SER A 625 1.27 13.32 1.40
N PHE A 626 0.02 13.39 1.83
CA PHE A 626 -0.35 13.58 3.23
C PHE A 626 -1.38 12.53 3.69
N SER A 627 -1.63 12.51 4.99
CA SER A 627 -2.67 11.69 5.60
C SER A 627 -3.58 12.57 6.45
N THR A 628 -4.86 12.24 6.50
CA THR A 628 -5.87 12.96 7.28
C THR A 628 -6.64 11.98 8.15
N ASP A 629 -6.93 12.39 9.38
CA ASP A 629 -7.80 11.64 10.28
C ASP A 629 -9.26 11.94 9.92
N VAL A 630 -10.07 10.89 9.84
CA VAL A 630 -11.47 10.93 9.43
C VAL A 630 -12.22 9.95 10.32
N HIS A 631 -13.02 10.47 11.25
CA HIS A 631 -13.82 9.67 12.17
C HIS A 631 -15.27 9.61 11.68
N GLN A 632 -15.76 8.39 11.51
CA GLN A 632 -17.15 8.08 11.18
C GLN A 632 -17.85 7.59 12.44
N ILE A 633 -18.81 8.35 12.94
CA ILE A 633 -19.48 8.07 14.22
C ILE A 633 -20.92 7.63 13.94
N ASP A 634 -21.33 6.53 14.55
CA ASP A 634 -22.68 5.95 14.42
C ASP A 634 -23.68 6.52 15.45
N GLU A 635 -24.95 6.08 15.41
CA GLU A 635 -26.03 6.60 16.27
C GLU A 635 -25.85 6.25 17.76
N ARG A 636 -24.89 5.37 18.07
CA ARG A 636 -24.51 4.99 19.44
C ARG A 636 -23.22 5.67 19.91
N GLY A 637 -22.64 6.56 19.10
CA GLY A 637 -21.41 7.28 19.45
C GLY A 637 -20.13 6.48 19.23
N GLN A 638 -20.16 5.40 18.44
CA GLN A 638 -19.03 4.51 18.20
C GLN A 638 -18.34 4.81 16.86
N SER A 639 -17.02 4.61 16.79
CA SER A 639 -16.26 4.71 15.52
C SER A 639 -16.49 3.47 14.65
N VAL A 640 -16.95 3.68 13.42
CA VAL A 640 -17.37 2.62 12.49
C VAL A 640 -16.65 2.69 11.15
N TYR A 641 -16.58 1.56 10.46
CA TYR A 641 -16.09 1.52 9.09
C TYR A 641 -17.11 2.10 8.11
N GLY A 642 -16.62 2.85 7.12
CA GLY A 642 -17.47 3.33 6.05
C GLY A 642 -16.70 3.90 4.87
N SER A 643 -17.40 4.01 3.74
CA SER A 643 -16.91 4.56 2.50
C SER A 643 -17.04 6.09 2.51
N VAL A 644 -15.93 6.80 2.35
CA VAL A 644 -15.87 8.27 2.31
C VAL A 644 -15.39 8.72 0.94
N LYS A 645 -16.15 9.62 0.33
CA LYS A 645 -15.78 10.37 -0.87
C LYS A 645 -15.30 11.75 -0.46
N ILE A 646 -14.18 12.17 -1.02
CA ILE A 646 -13.62 13.49 -0.83
C ILE A 646 -14.08 14.37 -2.00
N ASP A 647 -14.78 15.46 -1.71
CA ASP A 647 -15.18 16.47 -2.68
C ASP A 647 -14.37 17.75 -2.49
N ILE A 648 -13.72 18.19 -3.57
CA ILE A 648 -12.87 19.38 -3.59
C ILE A 648 -13.51 20.38 -4.55
N ASN A 649 -13.99 21.49 -4.01
CA ASN A 649 -14.57 22.57 -4.80
C ASN A 649 -13.58 23.75 -4.86
N SER A 650 -13.29 24.23 -6.06
CA SER A 650 -12.39 25.35 -6.30
C SER A 650 -12.83 26.14 -7.53
N GLU A 651 -12.56 27.44 -7.55
CA GLU A 651 -12.85 28.28 -8.72
C GLU A 651 -12.12 27.72 -9.95
N ASN A 652 -12.88 27.50 -11.03
CA ASN A 652 -12.42 26.93 -12.30
C ASN A 652 -11.67 25.57 -12.17
N LYS A 653 -11.94 24.77 -11.13
CA LYS A 653 -11.22 23.51 -10.84
C LYS A 653 -9.69 23.71 -10.75
N SER A 654 -9.27 24.84 -10.19
CA SER A 654 -7.87 25.17 -9.99
C SER A 654 -7.12 24.22 -9.03
N VAL A 655 -7.85 23.52 -8.15
CA VAL A 655 -7.33 22.48 -7.25
C VAL A 655 -8.08 21.16 -7.47
N THR A 656 -7.34 20.06 -7.64
CA THR A 656 -7.90 18.71 -7.83
C THR A 656 -7.20 17.66 -6.97
N LEU A 657 -7.92 16.58 -6.63
CA LEU A 657 -7.37 15.41 -5.94
C LEU A 657 -6.71 14.47 -6.94
N ASP A 658 -5.50 13.98 -6.62
CA ASP A 658 -4.79 12.96 -7.40
C ASP A 658 -4.64 11.67 -6.56
N PRO A 659 -5.20 10.54 -7.02
CA PRO A 659 -5.98 10.37 -8.25
C PRO A 659 -7.46 10.84 -8.12
N PRO A 660 -8.11 11.25 -9.23
CA PRO A 660 -9.46 11.80 -9.22
C PRO A 660 -10.51 10.68 -9.07
N ASN A 661 -11.37 10.77 -8.06
CA ASN A 661 -12.47 9.83 -7.72
C ASN A 661 -12.07 8.45 -7.15
N TYR A 662 -11.78 8.39 -5.84
CA TYR A 662 -11.89 7.14 -5.08
C TYR A 662 -12.84 7.27 -3.90
N ASN A 663 -13.63 6.21 -3.71
CA ASN A 663 -14.31 5.92 -2.46
C ASN A 663 -13.29 5.26 -1.53
N PHE A 664 -12.93 5.92 -0.43
CA PHE A 664 -12.00 5.39 0.55
C PHE A 664 -12.78 4.59 1.59
N ILE A 665 -12.40 3.34 1.85
CA ILE A 665 -12.90 2.61 3.02
C ILE A 665 -12.06 3.03 4.21
N VAL A 666 -12.68 3.70 5.18
CA VAL A 666 -12.02 4.36 6.30
C VAL A 666 -12.68 3.93 7.60
N LYS A 667 -11.87 3.81 8.65
CA LYS A 667 -12.37 3.85 10.04
C LYS A 667 -11.98 5.17 10.68
N ASP A 668 -10.68 5.42 10.76
CA ASP A 668 -10.13 6.61 11.44
C ASP A 668 -9.15 7.44 10.59
N LYS A 669 -8.56 6.90 9.50
CA LYS A 669 -7.49 7.59 8.76
C LYS A 669 -7.46 7.28 7.26
N ILE A 670 -7.23 8.32 6.45
CA ILE A 670 -6.93 8.21 5.01
C ILE A 670 -5.46 8.56 4.79
N SER A 671 -4.72 7.69 4.10
CA SER A 671 -3.29 7.89 3.82
C SER A 671 -3.00 8.09 2.34
N LYS A 672 -1.90 8.78 2.03
CA LYS A 672 -1.33 8.97 0.68
C LYS A 672 -2.20 9.83 -0.26
N LEU A 673 -2.91 10.81 0.27
CA LEU A 673 -3.65 11.79 -0.54
C LEU A 673 -2.67 12.80 -1.17
N LYS A 674 -2.92 13.22 -2.42
CA LYS A 674 -2.15 14.27 -3.11
C LYS A 674 -3.10 15.31 -3.72
N LEU A 675 -2.74 16.59 -3.64
CA LEU A 675 -3.49 17.69 -4.24
C LEU A 675 -2.71 18.33 -5.37
N LEU A 676 -3.34 18.57 -6.51
CA LEU A 676 -2.78 19.33 -7.64
C LEU A 676 -3.35 20.74 -7.63
N GLY A 677 -2.54 21.75 -7.94
CA GLY A 677 -3.01 23.13 -8.02
C GLY A 677 -1.88 24.16 -7.94
N LYS A 678 -2.22 25.43 -8.17
CA LYS A 678 -1.26 26.53 -7.96
C LYS A 678 -1.12 26.80 -6.46
N THR A 679 0.07 27.22 -6.03
CA THR A 679 0.30 27.65 -4.65
C THR A 679 -0.65 28.78 -4.27
N LEU A 680 -1.13 28.81 -3.03
CA LEU A 680 -2.08 29.80 -2.51
C LEU A 680 -3.49 29.77 -3.13
N SER A 681 -3.78 28.84 -4.04
CA SER A 681 -5.14 28.61 -4.53
C SER A 681 -6.05 28.20 -3.37
N LYS A 682 -7.18 28.89 -3.25
CA LYS A 682 -8.23 28.59 -2.27
C LYS A 682 -9.12 27.47 -2.80
N PHE A 683 -9.48 26.54 -1.91
CA PHE A 683 -10.40 25.46 -2.20
C PHE A 683 -11.21 25.13 -0.94
N SER A 684 -12.36 24.51 -1.13
CA SER A 684 -13.13 23.95 -0.03
C SER A 684 -13.13 22.44 -0.07
N VAL A 685 -13.01 21.83 1.10
CA VAL A 685 -13.01 20.37 1.27
C VAL A 685 -14.31 19.99 1.95
N THR A 686 -15.00 19.03 1.36
CA THR A 686 -16.18 18.42 1.96
C THR A 686 -16.06 16.91 1.84
N LEU A 687 -16.26 16.20 2.94
CA LEU A 687 -16.29 14.74 2.94
C LEU A 687 -17.76 14.28 2.89
N ILE A 688 -18.03 13.27 2.08
CA ILE A 688 -19.36 12.73 1.84
C ILE A 688 -19.30 11.22 2.04
N THR A 689 -20.15 10.67 2.91
CA THR A 689 -20.25 9.21 3.03
C THR A 689 -20.99 8.62 1.82
N ASN A 690 -20.49 7.50 1.31
CA ASN A 690 -21.14 6.68 0.29
C ASN A 690 -21.73 5.39 0.91
N ASN A 691 -22.18 5.49 2.16
CA ASN A 691 -22.80 4.40 2.91
C ASN A 691 -24.33 4.37 2.69
N ASP A 692 -25.06 3.56 3.47
CA ASP A 692 -26.53 3.53 3.41
C ASP A 692 -27.17 4.87 3.84
N GLN A 693 -26.47 5.68 4.64
CA GLN A 693 -26.82 7.06 4.93
C GLN A 693 -25.82 8.05 4.32
N LEU A 694 -26.34 9.19 3.85
CA LEU A 694 -25.58 10.26 3.20
C LEU A 694 -25.32 11.36 4.22
N VAL A 695 -24.17 11.29 4.87
CA VAL A 695 -23.66 12.29 5.79
C VAL A 695 -22.64 13.15 5.06
N VAL A 696 -22.78 14.46 5.21
CA VAL A 696 -21.86 15.45 4.65
C VAL A 696 -21.19 16.15 5.82
N SER A 697 -19.86 16.18 5.82
CA SER A 697 -19.09 16.91 6.83
C SER A 697 -19.29 18.43 6.68
N PRO A 698 -18.92 19.23 7.68
CA PRO A 698 -18.74 20.67 7.49
C PRO A 698 -17.79 20.96 6.31
N THR A 699 -18.09 22.02 5.55
CA THR A 699 -17.21 22.50 4.49
C THR A 699 -16.15 23.41 5.10
N TYR A 700 -14.87 23.05 4.92
CA TYR A 700 -13.76 23.90 5.36
C TYR A 700 -13.08 24.57 4.17
N ASN A 701 -12.88 25.88 4.27
CA ASN A 701 -12.12 26.66 3.31
C ASN A 701 -10.63 26.60 3.68
N VAL A 702 -9.82 26.08 2.77
CA VAL A 702 -8.38 25.89 2.94
C VAL A 702 -7.65 26.48 1.73
N SER A 703 -6.35 26.69 1.84
CA SER A 703 -5.50 27.15 0.75
C SER A 703 -4.29 26.24 0.61
N LEU A 704 -3.85 26.00 -0.63
CA LEU A 704 -2.59 25.30 -0.86
C LEU A 704 -1.43 26.14 -0.30
N SER A 705 -0.52 25.50 0.42
CA SER A 705 0.68 26.17 0.90
C SER A 705 1.68 26.42 -0.24
N LEU A 706 2.72 27.23 0.03
CA LEU A 706 3.84 27.40 -0.87
C LEU A 706 4.58 26.06 -1.07
N CYS A 707 5.33 25.94 -2.17
CA CYS A 707 6.20 24.78 -2.34
C CYS A 707 7.27 24.75 -1.24
N LEU A 708 7.62 23.54 -0.79
CA LEU A 708 8.72 23.36 0.15
C LEU A 708 10.04 23.89 -0.46
N PRO A 709 10.98 24.40 0.36
CA PRO A 709 12.30 24.84 -0.12
C PRO A 709 12.97 23.75 -0.96
N GLY A 710 13.53 24.11 -2.12
CA GLY A 710 14.12 23.16 -3.09
C GLY A 710 13.12 22.59 -4.13
N PHE A 711 11.85 22.96 -4.05
CA PHE A 711 10.82 22.63 -5.04
C PHE A 711 10.24 23.89 -5.69
N ARG A 712 10.02 23.86 -7.01
CA ARG A 712 9.37 24.95 -7.76
C ARG A 712 8.04 24.50 -8.33
N LEU A 713 7.11 25.44 -8.47
CA LEU A 713 5.84 25.17 -9.12
C LEU A 713 6.04 25.05 -10.64
N ARG A 714 5.72 23.88 -11.20
CA ARG A 714 5.66 23.63 -12.65
C ARG A 714 4.36 22.91 -12.97
N GLU A 715 3.56 23.45 -13.89
CA GLU A 715 2.32 22.81 -14.35
C GLU A 715 1.40 22.34 -13.21
N ASN A 716 1.20 23.18 -12.18
CA ASN A 716 0.37 22.90 -10.99
C ASN A 716 0.89 21.81 -10.04
N LYS A 717 2.20 21.49 -10.10
CA LYS A 717 2.89 20.56 -9.20
C LYS A 717 4.14 21.22 -8.62
N CYS A 718 4.46 20.97 -7.36
CA CYS A 718 5.78 21.30 -6.83
C CYS A 718 6.76 20.21 -7.27
N VAL A 719 7.70 20.55 -8.14
CA VAL A 719 8.70 19.65 -8.71
C VAL A 719 10.07 20.03 -8.16
N CYS A 720 10.95 19.05 -7.94
CA CYS A 720 12.33 19.28 -7.53
C CYS A 720 13.02 20.28 -8.47
N MET A 721 13.79 21.21 -7.92
CA MET A 721 14.60 22.13 -8.72
C MET A 721 15.77 21.35 -9.34
N ASP A 722 15.86 21.33 -10.67
CA ASP A 722 16.96 20.69 -11.39
C ASP A 722 18.28 21.47 -11.20
N ALA A 723 19.41 20.76 -11.24
CA ALA A 723 20.77 21.30 -11.07
C ALA A 723 21.17 22.39 -12.09
N GLU A 724 20.41 22.56 -13.18
CA GLU A 724 20.64 23.59 -14.21
C GLU A 724 20.20 25.00 -13.76
N VAL A 725 19.36 25.12 -12.72
CA VAL A 725 18.80 26.41 -12.25
C VAL A 725 19.16 26.70 -10.79
N GLY A 726 19.55 25.70 -9.99
CA GLY A 726 19.97 25.86 -8.59
C GLY A 726 20.93 24.77 -8.13
N ASP A 727 21.51 24.92 -6.93
CA ASP A 727 22.51 23.97 -6.39
C ASP A 727 21.91 22.73 -5.69
N VAL A 728 20.65 22.39 -6.00
CA VAL A 728 19.97 21.21 -5.45
C VAL A 728 20.32 19.99 -6.30
N VAL A 729 20.89 18.95 -5.68
CA VAL A 729 21.35 17.76 -6.40
C VAL A 729 20.25 16.71 -6.51
N HIS A 730 19.46 16.55 -5.44
CA HIS A 730 18.43 15.52 -5.36
C HIS A 730 17.32 15.92 -4.38
N CYS A 731 16.06 15.65 -4.72
CA CYS A 731 14.93 15.77 -3.81
C CYS A 731 14.20 14.43 -3.68
N LEU A 732 13.73 14.12 -2.47
CA LEU A 732 12.86 12.97 -2.22
C LEU A 732 11.38 13.41 -2.20
N GLU A 733 10.47 12.48 -2.51
CA GLU A 733 9.02 12.73 -2.49
C GLU A 733 8.47 13.13 -1.11
N ASN A 734 9.22 12.87 -0.04
CA ASN A 734 8.89 13.27 1.33
C ASN A 734 9.25 14.74 1.66
N GLY A 735 9.79 15.50 0.70
CA GLY A 735 10.20 16.89 0.89
C GLY A 735 11.65 17.08 1.35
N THR A 736 12.44 16.01 1.46
CA THR A 736 13.86 16.10 1.84
C THR A 736 14.71 16.52 0.64
N VAL A 737 15.61 17.48 0.85
CA VAL A 737 16.49 18.04 -0.19
C VAL A 737 17.95 17.73 0.14
N TYR A 738 18.75 17.41 -0.87
CA TYR A 738 20.18 17.17 -0.74
C TYR A 738 21.01 18.24 -1.47
N VAL A 739 22.00 18.78 -0.75
CA VAL A 739 22.96 19.78 -1.23
C VAL A 739 24.39 19.21 -1.18
N LEU A 740 25.31 19.80 -1.96
CA LEU A 740 26.72 19.39 -1.97
C LEU A 740 27.42 19.64 -0.62
N ARG A 741 28.24 18.70 -0.18
CA ARG A 741 29.03 18.80 1.05
C ARG A 741 29.97 20.01 1.04
N GLY A 742 30.07 20.68 2.19
CA GLY A 742 30.90 21.88 2.34
C GLY A 742 30.24 23.17 1.88
N ARG A 743 28.95 23.12 1.49
CA ARG A 743 28.16 24.32 1.20
C ARG A 743 27.14 24.61 2.30
N TRP A 744 26.84 25.90 2.47
CA TRP A 744 25.79 26.43 3.32
C TRP A 744 24.64 26.89 2.43
N GLY A 745 23.43 26.38 2.68
CA GLY A 745 22.24 26.71 1.90
C GLY A 745 21.39 27.78 2.58
N TYR A 746 20.81 28.67 1.78
CA TYR A 746 19.87 29.68 2.27
C TYR A 746 18.79 29.95 1.22
N VAL A 747 17.62 30.38 1.67
CA VAL A 747 16.55 30.81 0.77
C VAL A 747 16.79 32.28 0.45
N ASN A 748 17.08 32.57 -0.82
CA ASN A 748 17.34 33.93 -1.28
C ASN A 748 16.07 34.77 -1.12
N SER A 749 16.22 35.91 -0.45
CA SER A 749 15.11 36.82 -0.11
C SER A 749 14.42 37.45 -1.32
N LYS A 750 15.10 37.55 -2.47
CA LYS A 750 14.59 38.15 -3.71
C LYS A 750 13.97 37.14 -4.65
N THR A 751 14.53 35.94 -4.74
CA THR A 751 14.09 34.90 -5.68
C THR A 751 13.22 33.83 -5.03
N SER A 752 13.21 33.74 -3.70
CA SER A 752 12.60 32.64 -2.92
C SER A 752 13.14 31.25 -3.30
N LEU A 753 14.29 31.20 -3.98
CA LEU A 753 14.96 29.97 -4.38
C LEU A 753 16.01 29.57 -3.34
N LEU A 754 16.25 28.27 -3.23
CA LEU A 754 17.33 27.73 -2.41
C LEU A 754 18.66 27.89 -3.17
N GLU A 755 19.55 28.73 -2.65
CA GLU A 755 20.91 28.95 -3.15
C GLU A 755 21.94 28.41 -2.16
N THR A 756 23.11 28.01 -2.63
CA THR A 756 24.18 27.52 -1.77
C THR A 756 25.48 28.29 -1.95
N VAL A 757 26.24 28.44 -0.86
CA VAL A 757 27.52 29.16 -0.83
C VAL A 757 28.57 28.30 -0.16
N VAL A 758 29.83 28.38 -0.58
CA VAL A 758 30.94 27.63 0.05
C VAL A 758 31.05 28.02 1.53
N CYS A 759 30.98 27.03 2.41
CA CYS A 759 31.07 27.23 3.85
C CYS A 759 32.53 27.17 4.32
N PRO A 760 32.97 28.04 5.25
CA PRO A 760 34.29 27.91 5.85
C PRO A 760 34.48 26.52 6.49
N GLN A 761 35.70 25.99 6.39
CA GLN A 761 36.03 24.68 6.93
C GLN A 761 35.67 24.58 8.43
N SER A 762 35.02 23.48 8.81
CA SER A 762 34.57 23.18 10.18
C SER A 762 33.41 24.03 10.71
N TYR A 763 32.82 24.94 9.92
CA TYR A 763 31.72 25.81 10.38
C TYR A 763 30.35 25.18 10.14
N CYS A 764 30.18 24.44 9.05
CA CYS A 764 28.94 23.75 8.72
C CYS A 764 29.00 22.26 9.06
N LYS A 765 27.87 21.70 9.51
CA LYS A 765 27.70 20.28 9.81
C LYS A 765 26.97 19.59 8.64
N CYS A 766 27.53 18.47 8.17
CA CYS A 766 26.88 17.60 7.20
C CYS A 766 26.24 16.41 7.93
N HIS A 767 24.93 16.22 7.76
CA HIS A 767 24.24 14.99 8.18
C HIS A 767 24.34 13.95 7.05
N ILE A 768 24.50 12.67 7.41
CA ILE A 768 24.77 11.55 6.49
C ILE A 768 23.73 11.56 5.36
N GLY A 769 24.20 11.82 4.13
CA GLY A 769 23.41 11.68 2.91
C GLY A 769 23.48 10.26 2.34
N ILE A 770 22.76 10.05 1.24
CA ILE A 770 22.72 8.78 0.49
C ILE A 770 24.13 8.40 -0.03
N GLU A 771 24.99 9.40 -0.29
CA GLU A 771 26.36 9.26 -0.78
C GLU A 771 27.35 10.16 0.02
N GLU A 772 28.65 9.82 0.05
CA GLU A 772 29.68 10.49 0.90
C GLU A 772 29.87 12.01 0.66
N TYR A 773 29.38 12.52 -0.48
CA TYR A 773 29.49 13.92 -0.91
C TYR A 773 28.18 14.73 -0.85
N LEU A 774 27.06 14.11 -0.46
CA LEU A 774 25.75 14.78 -0.32
C LEU A 774 25.41 15.00 1.15
N CYS A 775 24.83 16.16 1.45
CA CYS A 775 24.33 16.51 2.78
C CYS A 775 22.83 16.77 2.71
N GLN A 776 22.08 16.21 3.65
CA GLN A 776 20.68 16.58 3.85
C GLN A 776 20.59 18.06 4.25
N PHE A 777 19.77 18.82 3.52
CA PHE A 777 19.51 20.22 3.79
C PHE A 777 18.43 20.36 4.86
N ASP A 778 18.78 21.05 5.94
CA ASP A 778 17.87 21.48 7.01
C ASP A 778 18.30 22.88 7.42
N VAL A 779 17.42 23.87 7.25
CA VAL A 779 17.73 25.29 7.49
C VAL A 779 18.28 25.54 8.90
N GLU A 780 17.76 24.83 9.90
CA GLU A 780 18.09 25.05 11.31
C GLU A 780 19.34 24.28 11.77
N LYS A 781 19.71 23.19 11.07
CA LYS A 781 20.76 22.25 11.50
C LYS A 781 22.01 22.25 10.61
N GLN A 782 22.29 23.37 9.93
CA GLN A 782 23.46 23.50 9.04
C GLN A 782 24.76 23.80 9.77
N CYS A 783 24.72 24.31 11.00
CA CYS A 783 25.90 24.76 11.74
C CYS A 783 26.51 23.66 12.61
N SER A 784 27.84 23.68 12.77
CA SER A 784 28.53 22.86 13.76
C SER A 784 28.20 23.33 15.19
N GLU A 785 28.52 22.49 16.17
CA GLU A 785 28.06 22.67 17.55
C GLU A 785 28.43 24.06 18.10
N ASN A 786 27.44 24.71 18.73
CA ASN A 786 27.57 26.04 19.35
C ASN A 786 27.90 27.19 18.36
N ARG A 787 27.68 27.01 17.06
CA ARG A 787 27.77 28.06 16.02
C ARG A 787 26.39 28.44 15.47
N ARG A 788 26.29 29.70 15.05
CA ARG A 788 25.09 30.32 14.47
C ARG A 788 25.44 31.41 13.45
N GLY A 789 24.41 32.00 12.85
CA GLY A 789 24.54 33.13 11.93
C GLY A 789 24.94 32.72 10.51
N ARG A 790 25.10 33.70 9.62
CA ARG A 790 25.45 33.47 8.20
C ARG A 790 26.77 32.71 8.09
N LEU A 791 26.81 31.69 7.23
CA LEU A 791 27.95 30.77 7.08
C LEU A 791 28.42 30.16 8.42
N CYS A 792 27.56 30.12 9.44
CA CYS A 792 27.88 29.62 10.79
C CYS A 792 29.11 30.31 11.40
N SER A 793 29.29 31.60 11.08
CA SER A 793 30.48 32.39 11.40
C SER A 793 30.44 33.09 12.76
N GLN A 794 29.39 32.91 13.56
CA GLN A 794 29.27 33.45 14.92
C GLN A 794 29.11 32.31 15.93
N CYS A 795 29.58 32.53 17.16
CA CYS A 795 29.25 31.61 18.26
C CYS A 795 27.86 31.92 18.82
N SER A 796 27.21 30.89 19.36
CA SER A 796 25.99 31.04 20.16
C SER A 796 26.24 31.92 21.39
N GLU A 797 25.17 32.49 21.96
CA GLU A 797 25.30 33.38 23.11
C GLU A 797 25.97 32.67 24.30
N GLY A 798 26.91 33.36 24.97
CA GLY A 798 27.73 32.79 26.04
C GLY A 798 28.96 31.98 25.58
N TYR A 799 29.08 31.71 24.28
CA TYR A 799 30.24 31.02 23.71
C TYR A 799 31.17 32.00 22.99
N SER A 800 32.47 31.70 23.02
CA SER A 800 33.51 32.44 22.29
C SER A 800 34.35 31.47 21.47
N VAL A 801 35.01 31.99 20.42
CA VAL A 801 35.86 31.16 19.57
C VAL A 801 37.12 30.77 20.33
N ALA A 802 37.49 29.48 20.27
CA ALA A 802 38.74 29.02 20.86
C ALA A 802 39.97 29.54 20.08
N PHE A 803 41.05 29.83 20.80
CA PHE A 803 42.36 30.10 20.22
C PHE A 803 43.00 28.76 19.81
N PHE A 804 43.59 28.69 18.61
CA PHE A 804 44.13 27.49 17.92
C PHE A 804 43.14 26.44 17.35
N ASN A 805 41.84 26.47 17.68
CA ASN A 805 40.82 25.64 17.01
C ASN A 805 39.62 26.49 16.54
N GLU A 806 38.78 25.97 15.66
CA GLU A 806 37.55 26.60 15.16
C GLU A 806 36.30 26.29 16.00
N ASP A 807 36.42 25.67 17.17
CA ASP A 807 35.26 25.39 18.03
C ASP A 807 34.80 26.64 18.80
N CYS A 808 33.51 26.71 19.09
CA CYS A 808 32.92 27.67 20.02
C CYS A 808 32.83 27.03 21.42
N LYS A 809 33.49 27.61 22.42
CA LYS A 809 33.56 27.12 23.81
C LYS A 809 33.16 28.20 24.80
N ILE A 810 32.73 27.80 25.99
CA ILE A 810 32.44 28.73 27.09
C ILE A 810 33.77 29.20 27.68
N CYS A 811 34.00 30.51 27.72
CA CYS A 811 35.26 31.10 28.14
C CYS A 811 35.10 31.92 29.44
N SER A 812 35.98 31.67 30.42
CA SER A 812 36.04 32.42 31.68
C SER A 812 37.09 33.55 31.62
N THR A 813 36.95 34.58 32.44
CA THR A 813 37.87 35.74 32.49
C THR A 813 39.23 35.44 33.13
N LYS A 814 39.40 34.31 33.84
CA LYS A 814 40.67 33.94 34.52
C LYS A 814 41.80 33.49 33.57
N TRP A 815 41.52 33.33 32.28
CA TRP A 815 42.48 32.80 31.30
C TRP A 815 43.48 33.83 30.76
N GLY A 816 43.28 35.13 31.00
CA GLY A 816 44.20 36.19 30.54
C GLY A 816 45.63 36.05 31.10
N LEU A 817 45.78 35.49 32.31
CA LEU A 817 47.08 35.23 32.93
C LEU A 817 47.83 34.10 32.20
N ILE A 818 47.11 33.09 31.71
CA ILE A 818 47.66 32.00 30.88
C ILE A 818 48.12 32.55 29.53
N VAL A 819 47.37 33.47 28.92
CA VAL A 819 47.77 34.12 27.66
C VAL A 819 49.07 34.89 27.83
N LEU A 820 49.23 35.63 28.94
CA LEU A 820 50.45 36.36 29.24
C LEU A 820 51.64 35.42 29.49
N LEU A 821 51.43 34.30 30.20
CA LEU A 821 52.44 33.25 30.39
C LEU A 821 52.84 32.58 29.08
N VAL A 822 51.88 32.31 28.19
CA VAL A 822 52.15 31.72 26.86
C VAL A 822 52.93 32.70 25.98
N LEU A 823 52.55 33.97 25.94
CA LEU A 823 53.29 35.00 25.20
C LEU A 823 54.70 35.18 25.77
N ALA A 824 54.87 35.14 27.09
CA ALA A 824 56.19 35.18 27.73
C ALA A 824 57.04 33.95 27.40
N ALA A 825 56.45 32.75 27.41
CA ALA A 825 57.14 31.51 27.04
C ALA A 825 57.57 31.53 25.55
N ILE A 826 56.71 32.00 24.65
CA ILE A 826 57.03 32.18 23.22
C ILE A 826 58.17 33.19 23.06
N LEU A 827 58.13 34.31 23.79
CA LEU A 827 59.18 35.32 23.77
C LEU A 827 60.53 34.73 24.21
N VAL A 828 60.56 34.00 25.32
CA VAL A 828 61.77 33.32 25.82
C VAL A 828 62.28 32.31 24.80
N PHE A 829 61.39 31.51 24.21
CA PHE A 829 61.74 30.53 23.18
C PHE A 829 62.38 31.21 21.96
N TYR A 830 61.80 32.30 21.45
CA TYR A 830 62.38 33.06 20.33
C TYR A 830 63.75 33.64 20.68
N ILE A 831 63.92 34.16 21.90
CA ILE A 831 65.22 34.66 22.36
C ILE A 831 66.27 33.55 22.37
N VAL A 832 65.95 32.39 22.95
CA VAL A 832 66.85 31.23 22.99
C VAL A 832 67.18 30.74 21.57
N LEU A 833 66.16 30.66 20.69
CA LEU A 833 66.35 30.22 19.31
C LEU A 833 67.26 31.16 18.52
N ILE A 834 67.03 32.48 18.59
CA ILE A 834 67.85 33.48 17.90
C ILE A 834 69.28 33.46 18.45
N ILE A 835 69.46 33.32 19.77
CA ILE A 835 70.80 33.19 20.38
C ILE A 835 71.48 31.92 19.89
N ALA A 836 70.80 30.77 19.92
CA ALA A 836 71.36 29.49 19.48
C ALA A 836 71.80 29.53 18.00
N ILE A 837 70.94 30.05 17.12
CA ILE A 837 71.24 30.31 15.71
C ILE A 837 72.50 31.17 15.56
N SER A 838 72.53 32.27 16.32
CA SER A 838 73.62 33.23 16.31
C SER A 838 74.95 32.61 16.80
N PHE A 839 74.88 31.67 17.76
CA PHE A 839 76.04 31.03 18.38
C PHE A 839 76.66 29.93 17.53
N ILE A 840 75.84 29.14 16.83
CA ILE A 840 76.31 27.98 16.05
C ILE A 840 76.95 28.45 14.72
N ASP A 841 76.76 29.73 14.32
CA ASP A 841 77.27 30.33 13.08
C ASP A 841 77.02 29.43 11.86
N VAL A 842 75.87 28.74 11.86
CA VAL A 842 75.44 27.93 10.73
C VAL A 842 75.07 28.89 9.63
N ASP A 843 75.60 28.66 8.43
CA ASP A 843 75.03 29.24 7.22
C ASP A 843 73.61 28.67 7.08
N GLU A 844 72.61 29.37 7.62
CA GLU A 844 71.20 28.95 7.61
C GLU A 844 70.61 28.82 6.19
N PHE A 845 71.40 29.18 5.17
CA PHE A 845 71.13 28.96 3.76
C PHE A 845 71.99 27.86 3.11
N PHE A 846 72.51 26.87 3.85
CA PHE A 846 72.75 25.57 3.23
C PHE A 846 71.42 25.12 2.59
N GLY A 847 71.35 24.94 1.26
CA GLY A 847 70.10 24.90 0.47
C GLY A 847 68.96 24.05 1.04
N TYR A 848 69.29 23.01 1.80
CA TYR A 848 68.37 22.10 2.49
C TYR A 848 67.32 22.78 3.39
N PHE A 849 67.67 23.82 4.16
CA PHE A 849 66.71 24.43 5.08
C PHE A 849 65.65 25.26 4.33
N ASN A 850 66.04 25.96 3.27
CA ASN A 850 65.14 26.84 2.54
C ASN A 850 63.98 26.07 1.89
N VAL A 851 64.30 24.93 1.25
CA VAL A 851 63.27 24.05 0.66
C VAL A 851 62.47 23.29 1.71
N PHE A 852 63.09 22.92 2.85
CA PHE A 852 62.40 22.31 3.98
C PHE A 852 61.31 23.23 4.56
N PHE A 853 61.63 24.51 4.81
CA PHE A 853 60.63 25.47 5.28
C PHE A 853 59.57 25.73 4.21
N TYR A 854 59.96 25.83 2.93
CA TYR A 854 59.00 25.96 1.83
C TYR A 854 58.02 24.77 1.79
N TRP A 855 58.51 23.54 1.90
CA TRP A 855 57.68 22.32 1.93
C TRP A 855 56.60 22.39 3.02
N TYR A 856 57.01 22.51 4.29
CA TYR A 856 56.07 22.45 5.41
C TYR A 856 55.15 23.67 5.48
N GLN A 857 55.55 24.82 4.96
CA GLN A 857 54.68 25.99 4.89
C GLN A 857 53.62 25.87 3.78
N MET A 858 53.89 25.14 2.70
CA MET A 858 52.96 25.01 1.56
C MET A 858 52.07 23.77 1.65
N ILE A 859 52.49 22.72 2.36
CA ILE A 859 51.75 21.44 2.38
C ILE A 859 50.31 21.58 2.91
N ASP A 860 50.09 22.45 3.90
CA ASP A 860 48.76 22.75 4.47
C ASP A 860 47.77 23.33 3.44
N LEU A 861 48.28 23.96 2.38
CA LEU A 861 47.45 24.55 1.32
C LEU A 861 46.92 23.49 0.33
N ILE A 862 47.55 22.31 0.31
CA ILE A 862 47.39 21.28 -0.72
C ILE A 862 46.62 20.07 -0.17
N ILE A 863 46.63 19.86 1.14
CA ILE A 863 45.95 18.73 1.78
C ILE A 863 44.44 18.95 1.75
N PRO A 864 43.66 17.99 1.22
CA PRO A 864 42.23 18.17 1.10
C PRO A 864 41.50 17.88 2.41
N VAL A 865 40.31 18.49 2.53
CA VAL A 865 39.49 18.45 3.76
C VAL A 865 39.10 17.02 4.19
N ASN A 866 39.03 16.09 3.24
CA ASN A 866 38.64 14.70 3.49
C ASN A 866 39.78 13.81 4.05
N VAL A 867 40.99 14.36 4.21
CA VAL A 867 42.17 13.62 4.70
C VAL A 867 42.48 14.05 6.13
N GLN A 868 42.34 13.13 7.08
CA GLN A 868 42.75 13.34 8.46
C GLN A 868 44.22 12.98 8.63
N LEU A 869 45.07 13.98 8.86
CA LEU A 869 46.47 13.78 9.21
C LEU A 869 46.59 13.33 10.66
N THR A 870 47.64 12.56 10.98
CA THR A 870 47.94 12.24 12.38
C THR A 870 48.31 13.49 13.19
N ARG A 871 48.08 13.42 14.51
CA ARG A 871 48.34 14.53 15.46
C ARG A 871 49.78 15.04 15.40
N VAL A 872 50.74 14.14 15.20
CA VAL A 872 52.16 14.47 15.15
C VAL A 872 52.49 15.23 13.86
N THR A 873 51.91 14.83 12.73
CA THR A 873 52.07 15.52 11.43
C THR A 873 51.49 16.93 11.50
N LEU A 874 50.30 17.11 12.08
CA LEU A 874 49.68 18.43 12.27
C LEU A 874 50.53 19.34 13.16
N PHE A 875 51.05 18.81 14.28
CA PHE A 875 51.94 19.56 15.16
C PHE A 875 53.22 19.99 14.43
N LEU A 876 53.86 19.10 13.65
CA LEU A 876 55.07 19.40 12.89
C LEU A 876 54.83 20.52 11.86
N VAL A 877 53.76 20.39 11.07
CA VAL A 877 53.37 21.41 10.07
C VAL A 877 53.06 22.74 10.76
N GLY A 878 52.26 22.73 11.83
CA GLY A 878 51.85 23.93 12.55
C GLY A 878 53.00 24.65 13.28
N PHE A 879 53.95 23.89 13.82
CA PHE A 879 55.15 24.42 14.47
C PHE A 879 56.08 25.10 13.46
N ILE A 880 56.37 24.45 12.33
CA ILE A 880 57.27 24.99 11.29
C ILE A 880 56.64 26.18 10.56
N SER A 881 55.33 26.13 10.35
CA SER A 881 54.60 27.19 9.66
C SER A 881 54.24 28.37 10.56
N LEU A 882 54.43 28.30 11.88
CA LEU A 882 53.99 29.32 12.85
C LEU A 882 52.47 29.62 12.84
N THR A 883 51.64 28.71 12.32
CA THR A 883 50.17 28.80 12.41
C THR A 883 49.65 28.46 13.82
N GLY A 884 50.47 27.77 14.63
CA GLY A 884 50.08 27.29 15.96
C GLY A 884 49.04 26.17 15.97
N THR A 885 48.76 25.54 14.83
CA THR A 885 47.77 24.46 14.71
C THR A 885 48.36 23.12 15.17
N GLY A 886 48.50 22.97 16.48
CA GLY A 886 49.12 21.80 17.12
C GLY A 886 48.17 20.88 17.89
N GLY A 887 46.87 20.81 17.56
CA GLY A 887 45.95 19.81 18.13
C GLY A 887 44.47 20.23 18.19
N ASN A 888 43.58 19.25 18.44
CA ASN A 888 42.12 19.44 18.59
C ASN A 888 41.71 20.18 19.89
N THR A 889 42.65 20.58 20.74
CA THR A 889 42.38 21.21 22.03
C THR A 889 42.60 22.72 21.95
N GLY A 890 41.65 23.45 21.36
CA GLY A 890 41.63 24.91 21.46
C GLY A 890 41.34 25.39 22.89
N PHE A 891 42.00 26.46 23.32
CA PHE A 891 41.78 27.09 24.64
C PHE A 891 41.15 28.48 24.51
N CYS A 892 40.54 28.96 25.60
CA CYS A 892 39.88 30.26 25.65
C CYS A 892 40.87 31.39 25.91
N LEU A 893 40.95 32.39 25.02
CA LEU A 893 41.79 33.58 25.24
C LEU A 893 41.11 34.53 26.25
N TYR A 894 39.90 34.97 25.94
CA TYR A 894 39.02 35.78 26.79
C TYR A 894 37.56 35.63 26.32
N ASN A 895 36.61 36.07 27.14
CA ASN A 895 35.19 36.04 26.80
C ASN A 895 34.84 37.13 25.78
N GLY A 896 34.18 36.77 24.68
CA GLY A 896 33.82 37.66 23.58
C GLY A 896 34.79 37.67 22.40
N LEU A 897 35.73 36.71 22.32
CA LEU A 897 36.60 36.55 21.15
C LEU A 897 35.78 36.06 19.93
N ASP A 898 35.72 36.88 18.89
CA ASP A 898 35.06 36.56 17.62
C ASP A 898 36.04 36.08 16.53
N ASN A 899 35.50 35.59 15.40
CA ASN A 899 36.30 35.07 14.30
C ASN A 899 37.13 36.16 13.57
N LEU A 900 36.71 37.43 13.59
CA LEU A 900 37.42 38.52 12.94
C LEU A 900 38.67 38.90 13.75
N VAL A 901 38.51 39.11 15.05
CA VAL A 901 39.60 39.43 15.98
C VAL A 901 40.58 38.27 16.08
N LYS A 902 40.09 37.02 16.17
CA LYS A 902 40.94 35.83 16.11
C LYS A 902 41.81 35.79 14.85
N LEU A 903 41.23 36.09 13.69
CA LEU A 903 41.97 36.09 12.42
C LEU A 903 43.08 37.15 12.42
N ALA A 904 42.81 38.34 12.99
CA ALA A 904 43.81 39.40 13.13
C ALA A 904 44.91 39.07 14.18
N LEU A 905 44.55 38.39 15.28
CA LEU A 905 45.51 37.98 16.32
C LEU A 905 46.60 37.02 15.81
N ASN A 906 46.37 36.33 14.69
CA ASN A 906 47.40 35.49 14.05
C ASN A 906 48.62 36.28 13.55
N TYR A 907 48.55 37.62 13.44
CA TYR A 907 49.74 38.44 13.20
C TYR A 907 50.67 38.52 14.43
N VAL A 908 50.14 38.38 15.65
CA VAL A 908 50.87 38.69 16.90
C VAL A 908 52.12 37.83 17.07
N PRO A 909 52.09 36.48 16.98
CA PRO A 909 53.29 35.66 17.18
C PRO A 909 54.40 36.00 16.16
N THR A 910 53.98 36.26 14.93
CA THR A 910 54.85 36.54 13.80
C THR A 910 55.52 37.91 13.90
N LEU A 911 54.76 38.94 14.30
CA LEU A 911 55.30 40.27 14.57
C LEU A 911 56.19 40.28 15.81
N LEU A 912 55.82 39.54 16.85
CA LEU A 912 56.64 39.36 18.04
C LEU A 912 57.98 38.72 17.68
N PHE A 913 58.01 37.70 16.81
CA PHE A 913 59.27 37.09 16.36
C PHE A 913 60.15 38.08 15.59
N LEU A 914 59.58 38.86 14.66
CA LEU A 914 60.32 39.91 13.96
C LEU A 914 60.88 40.97 14.93
N ILE A 915 60.06 41.45 15.87
CA ILE A 915 60.49 42.45 16.87
C ILE A 915 61.60 41.88 17.77
N THR A 916 61.50 40.62 18.22
CA THR A 916 62.59 39.97 19.00
C THR A 916 63.89 39.88 18.23
N ALA A 917 63.83 39.54 16.94
CA ALA A 917 65.01 39.50 16.08
C ALA A 917 65.66 40.88 15.94
N PHE A 918 64.87 41.92 15.66
CA PHE A 918 65.39 43.28 15.58
C PHE A 918 65.96 43.78 16.92
N THR A 919 65.33 43.44 18.06
CA THR A 919 65.75 43.90 19.40
C THR A 919 67.05 43.23 19.89
N LEU A 920 67.20 41.90 19.73
CA LEU A 920 68.41 41.18 20.15
C LEU A 920 69.68 41.57 19.37
N HIS A 921 69.50 42.07 18.15
CA HIS A 921 70.62 42.50 17.31
C HIS A 921 71.00 43.97 17.49
N PHE A 922 70.39 44.72 18.43
CA PHE A 922 70.93 46.02 18.84
C PHE A 922 72.33 45.90 19.44
N ASP A 923 73.11 46.96 19.27
CA ASP A 923 74.55 46.91 19.57
C ASP A 923 74.88 46.66 21.05
N SER A 924 74.01 47.08 21.95
CA SER A 924 74.09 46.90 23.40
C SER A 924 73.82 45.47 23.85
N VAL A 925 72.78 44.83 23.29
CA VAL A 925 72.31 43.50 23.70
C VAL A 925 73.24 42.40 23.20
N TRP A 926 73.69 42.48 21.95
CA TRP A 926 74.62 41.50 21.37
C TRP A 926 75.95 41.37 22.14
N LYS A 927 76.48 42.48 22.67
CA LYS A 927 77.72 42.50 23.45
C LYS A 927 77.63 41.68 24.74
N VAL A 928 76.44 41.62 25.34
CA VAL A 928 76.21 40.90 26.60
C VAL A 928 76.19 39.38 26.40
N PHE A 929 75.60 38.90 25.30
CA PHE A 929 75.36 37.47 25.09
C PHE A 929 76.46 36.72 24.32
N CYS A 930 77.20 37.39 23.42
CA CYS A 930 78.10 36.69 22.47
C CYS A 930 79.61 36.97 22.64
N CYS A 931 80.06 37.82 23.57
CA CYS A 931 81.47 38.26 23.66
C CYS A 931 82.41 37.41 24.55
N LYS A 932 81.94 36.41 25.31
CA LYS A 932 82.81 35.72 26.29
C LYS A 932 83.88 34.78 25.69
N ASN A 933 83.73 34.29 24.46
CA ASN A 933 84.67 33.32 23.85
C ASN A 933 85.60 33.86 22.74
N TYR A 934 85.61 35.17 22.46
CA TYR A 934 86.36 35.73 21.32
C TYR A 934 87.50 36.67 21.74
N LYS A 935 88.23 36.34 22.81
CA LYS A 935 89.39 37.14 23.27
C LYS A 935 90.64 37.05 22.37
N ALA A 936 90.60 36.28 21.26
CA ALA A 936 91.75 36.03 20.38
C ALA A 936 91.59 36.55 18.93
N LEU A 937 90.66 37.47 18.65
CA LEU A 937 90.40 38.01 17.29
C LEU A 937 90.54 39.55 17.23
N SER A 938 90.92 40.09 16.08
CA SER A 938 91.02 41.55 15.85
C SER A 938 89.63 42.22 15.86
N ALA A 939 89.57 43.50 16.20
CA ALA A 939 88.32 44.27 16.28
C ALA A 939 87.53 44.29 14.95
N ASN A 940 88.22 44.26 13.80
CA ASN A 940 87.60 44.24 12.47
C ASN A 940 87.01 42.86 12.13
N ASP A 941 87.64 41.77 12.55
CA ASP A 941 87.13 40.41 12.33
C ASP A 941 85.88 40.13 13.16
N VAL A 942 85.84 40.69 14.38
CA VAL A 942 84.67 40.63 15.26
C VAL A 942 83.49 41.42 14.66
N ASP A 943 83.72 42.61 14.11
CA ASP A 943 82.64 43.41 13.48
C ASP A 943 82.12 42.79 12.18
N ASN A 944 82.99 42.21 11.36
CA ASN A 944 82.57 41.50 10.15
C ASN A 944 81.77 40.23 10.46
N ARG A 945 82.24 39.38 11.40
CA ARG A 945 81.48 38.20 11.83
C ARG A 945 80.14 38.58 12.47
N ARG A 946 80.10 39.67 13.23
CA ARG A 946 78.86 40.23 13.79
C ARG A 946 77.86 40.65 12.72
N LYS A 947 78.30 41.39 11.69
CA LYS A 947 77.44 41.78 10.55
C LYS A 947 76.90 40.56 9.80
N THR A 948 77.73 39.54 9.59
CA THR A 948 77.33 38.30 8.91
C THR A 948 76.34 37.47 9.73
N SER A 949 76.60 37.25 11.01
CA SER A 949 75.72 36.49 11.91
C SER A 949 74.34 37.18 12.07
N ARG A 950 74.32 38.50 12.24
CA ARG A 950 73.09 39.33 12.25
C ARG A 950 72.30 39.23 10.95
N GLY A 951 73.01 39.25 9.81
CA GLY A 951 72.39 39.09 8.50
C GLY A 951 71.67 37.75 8.38
N ARG A 952 72.33 36.66 8.77
CA ARG A 952 71.81 35.29 8.68
C ARG A 952 70.56 35.07 9.55
N SER A 953 70.63 35.44 10.83
CA SER A 953 69.52 35.25 11.78
C SER A 953 68.26 36.05 11.40
N ILE A 954 68.40 37.32 11.02
CA ILE A 954 67.26 38.15 10.58
C ILE A 954 66.68 37.61 9.26
N SER A 955 67.53 37.15 8.34
CA SER A 955 67.08 36.48 7.11
C SER A 955 66.27 35.22 7.40
N PHE A 956 66.70 34.38 8.35
CA PHE A 956 65.95 33.20 8.78
C PHE A 956 64.55 33.58 9.30
N VAL A 957 64.47 34.54 10.21
CA VAL A 957 63.18 35.00 10.77
C VAL A 957 62.26 35.52 9.67
N ILE A 958 62.77 36.30 8.72
CA ILE A 958 61.97 36.79 7.58
C ILE A 958 61.43 35.62 6.74
N VAL A 959 62.23 34.59 6.44
CA VAL A 959 61.76 33.43 5.66
C VAL A 959 60.64 32.68 6.38
N VAL A 960 60.77 32.45 7.70
CA VAL A 960 59.77 31.68 8.45
C VAL A 960 58.47 32.48 8.63
N THR A 961 58.57 33.79 8.86
CA THR A 961 57.42 34.68 9.13
C THR A 961 56.66 35.12 7.87
N PHE A 962 57.31 35.15 6.71
CA PHE A 962 56.73 35.61 5.44
C PHE A 962 55.37 34.97 5.14
N SER A 963 55.32 33.63 5.16
CA SER A 963 54.14 32.87 4.71
C SER A 963 52.92 33.13 5.58
N GLN A 964 53.09 33.29 6.90
CA GLN A 964 51.98 33.59 7.81
C GLN A 964 51.42 34.99 7.64
N ILE A 965 52.28 36.00 7.49
CA ILE A 965 51.81 37.37 7.24
C ILE A 965 50.98 37.39 5.96
N THR A 966 51.50 36.79 4.88
CA THR A 966 50.82 36.75 3.58
C THR A 966 49.47 36.01 3.62
N ILE A 967 49.38 34.82 4.23
CA ILE A 967 48.14 34.05 4.28
C ILE A 967 47.07 34.73 5.15
N VAL A 968 47.44 35.31 6.29
CA VAL A 968 46.51 36.05 7.16
C VAL A 968 46.01 37.30 6.43
N SER A 969 46.88 38.02 5.73
CA SER A 969 46.48 39.19 4.94
C SER A 969 45.46 38.85 3.85
N PHE A 970 45.70 37.79 3.06
CA PHE A 970 44.74 37.40 2.02
C PHE A 970 43.43 36.86 2.60
N ARG A 971 43.45 36.10 3.70
CA ARG A 971 42.23 35.63 4.38
C ARG A 971 41.38 36.78 4.93
N LEU A 972 42.00 37.87 5.39
CA LEU A 972 41.29 39.10 5.78
C LEU A 972 40.69 39.86 4.59
N LEU A 973 41.14 39.61 3.36
CA LEU A 973 40.61 40.28 2.15
C LEU A 973 39.64 39.40 1.36
N GLN A 974 39.35 38.18 1.82
CA GLN A 974 38.48 37.23 1.14
C GLN A 974 37.00 37.54 1.39
N TYR A 975 36.26 37.95 0.35
CA TYR A 975 34.83 38.25 0.45
C TYR A 975 33.93 37.14 -0.10
N VAL A 976 32.66 37.18 0.30
CA VAL A 976 31.56 36.33 -0.19
C VAL A 976 30.31 37.19 -0.43
N GLU A 977 29.51 36.83 -1.43
CA GLU A 977 28.28 37.55 -1.79
C GLU A 977 27.04 36.78 -1.34
N ILE A 978 26.15 37.42 -0.57
CA ILE A 978 24.89 36.86 -0.08
C ILE A 978 23.82 37.94 -0.22
N ASP A 979 22.70 37.64 -0.88
CA ASP A 979 21.61 38.59 -1.20
C ASP A 979 22.07 39.87 -1.94
N GLY A 980 23.18 39.80 -2.69
CA GLY A 980 23.80 40.94 -3.39
C GLY A 980 24.61 41.88 -2.50
N GLN A 981 24.93 41.48 -1.26
CA GLN A 981 25.84 42.20 -0.37
C GLN A 981 27.13 41.40 -0.11
N ARG A 982 28.27 42.11 0.00
CA ARG A 982 29.59 41.51 0.25
C ARG A 982 29.91 41.43 1.75
N TYR A 983 30.21 40.22 2.22
CA TYR A 983 30.61 39.90 3.60
C TYR A 983 32.00 39.29 3.63
N LEU A 984 32.67 39.31 4.80
CA LEU A 984 33.95 38.61 4.97
C LEU A 984 33.72 37.10 5.08
N HIS A 985 34.40 36.27 4.29
CA HIS A 985 34.12 34.83 4.18
C HIS A 985 34.20 34.09 5.54
N LYS A 986 35.27 34.31 6.32
CA LYS A 986 35.43 33.67 7.66
C LYS A 986 34.67 34.36 8.80
N ALA A 987 34.14 35.57 8.59
CA ALA A 987 33.40 36.32 9.59
C ALA A 987 32.21 37.02 8.92
N ALA A 988 31.26 36.24 8.40
CA ALA A 988 30.17 36.71 7.54
C ALA A 988 29.13 37.59 8.26
N PHE A 989 29.32 37.86 9.55
CA PHE A 989 28.63 38.92 10.27
C PHE A 989 29.19 40.32 9.96
N ALA A 990 30.46 40.42 9.57
CA ALA A 990 31.11 41.67 9.21
C ALA A 990 30.95 41.96 7.71
N ARG A 991 30.40 43.14 7.40
CA ARG A 991 30.32 43.63 6.01
C ARG A 991 31.71 44.00 5.50
N TYR A 992 31.97 43.69 4.23
CA TYR A 992 33.27 43.93 3.61
C TYR A 992 33.63 45.42 3.61
N PHE A 993 34.83 45.76 4.08
CA PHE A 993 35.34 47.14 4.26
C PHE A 993 34.39 48.13 4.97
N ARG A 994 33.55 47.66 5.89
CA ARG A 994 32.74 48.49 6.81
C ARG A 994 33.14 48.19 8.26
N PRO A 995 32.87 49.08 9.24
CA PRO A 995 33.10 48.77 10.64
C PRO A 995 32.38 47.46 11.02
N PRO A 996 33.03 46.49 11.69
CA PRO A 996 34.37 46.54 12.32
C PRO A 996 35.57 46.12 11.43
N HIS A 997 35.34 45.62 10.21
CA HIS A 997 36.37 45.03 9.35
C HIS A 997 37.41 46.02 8.78
N ILE A 998 37.02 47.29 8.57
CA ILE A 998 37.84 48.28 7.84
C ILE A 998 39.28 48.41 8.36
N TYR A 999 39.48 48.40 9.68
CA TYR A 999 40.82 48.52 10.29
C TYR A 999 41.70 47.31 9.99
N CYS A 1000 41.15 46.10 10.09
CA CYS A 1000 41.88 44.87 9.79
C CYS A 1000 42.20 44.74 8.29
N GLY A 1001 41.27 45.17 7.43
CA GLY A 1001 41.47 45.18 5.97
C GLY A 1001 42.59 46.14 5.54
N LEU A 1002 42.63 47.36 6.10
CA LEU A 1002 43.71 48.32 5.82
C LEU A 1002 45.08 47.81 6.30
N LEU A 1003 45.12 47.18 7.49
CA LEU A 1003 46.34 46.57 8.01
C LEU A 1003 46.86 45.44 7.10
N ALA A 1004 45.96 44.59 6.59
CA ALA A 1004 46.31 43.53 5.65
C ALA A 1004 46.89 44.07 4.33
N LEU A 1005 46.28 45.12 3.76
CA LEU A 1005 46.80 45.78 2.55
C LEU A 1005 48.20 46.37 2.77
N CYS A 1006 48.44 46.97 3.94
CA CYS A 1006 49.73 47.53 4.32
C CYS A 1006 50.83 46.45 4.37
N PHE A 1007 50.57 45.31 5.02
CA PHE A 1007 51.52 44.19 5.03
C PHE A 1007 51.80 43.64 3.64
N LEU A 1008 50.77 43.40 2.82
CA LEU A 1008 50.96 42.92 1.44
C LEU A 1008 51.81 43.87 0.60
N PHE A 1009 51.62 45.19 0.77
CA PHE A 1009 52.47 46.19 0.12
C PHE A 1009 53.93 46.06 0.54
N PHE A 1010 54.22 45.93 1.86
CA PHE A 1010 55.59 45.71 2.34
C PHE A 1010 56.22 44.42 1.80
N MET A 1011 55.47 43.32 1.73
CA MET A 1011 55.97 42.06 1.19
C MET A 1011 56.28 42.16 -0.31
N LEU A 1012 55.44 42.85 -1.08
CA LEU A 1012 55.67 43.09 -2.50
C LEU A 1012 56.97 43.90 -2.72
N VAL A 1013 57.15 44.99 -1.95
CA VAL A 1013 58.38 45.80 -1.99
C VAL A 1013 59.61 44.95 -1.64
N PHE A 1014 59.51 44.07 -0.64
CA PHE A 1014 60.59 43.17 -0.26
C PHE A 1014 61.00 42.19 -1.38
N ILE A 1015 60.03 41.59 -2.08
CA ILE A 1015 60.30 40.70 -3.24
C ILE A 1015 61.00 41.48 -4.36
N LEU A 1016 60.53 42.69 -4.67
CA LEU A 1016 61.13 43.55 -5.69
C LEU A 1016 62.58 43.91 -5.34
N LEU A 1017 62.87 44.21 -4.07
CA LEU A 1017 64.23 44.45 -3.57
C LEU A 1017 65.16 43.23 -3.68
N LEU A 1018 64.63 42.01 -3.64
CA LEU A 1018 65.42 40.80 -3.87
C LEU A 1018 65.76 40.61 -5.35
N LEU A 1019 64.80 40.85 -6.26
CA LEU A 1019 64.97 40.71 -7.71
C LEU A 1019 65.92 41.76 -8.32
N PHE A 1020 65.89 42.99 -7.80
CA PHE A 1020 66.71 44.10 -8.29
C PHE A 1020 67.91 44.40 -7.38
N ASN A 1021 68.99 44.98 -7.93
CA ASN A 1021 70.22 45.23 -7.16
C ASN A 1021 70.03 46.49 -6.30
N PRO A 1022 70.13 46.42 -4.96
CA PRO A 1022 69.64 47.50 -4.11
C PRO A 1022 70.54 48.75 -4.10
N LYS A 1023 71.75 48.70 -4.69
CA LYS A 1023 72.56 49.91 -4.93
C LYS A 1023 71.91 50.94 -5.87
N LYS A 1024 71.01 50.51 -6.77
CA LYS A 1024 70.27 51.43 -7.65
C LYS A 1024 69.02 52.03 -6.98
N LEU A 1025 68.39 51.30 -6.06
CA LEU A 1025 67.20 51.78 -5.33
C LEU A 1025 67.55 52.56 -4.05
N GLY A 1026 68.68 52.25 -3.40
CA GLY A 1026 69.16 53.00 -2.23
C GLY A 1026 69.54 54.45 -2.54
N LYS A 1027 69.89 54.76 -3.80
CA LYS A 1027 70.04 56.16 -4.27
C LYS A 1027 68.72 56.93 -4.31
N PHE A 1028 67.58 56.24 -4.43
CA PHE A 1028 66.24 56.86 -4.46
C PHE A 1028 65.67 57.16 -3.07
N ILE A 1029 66.20 56.57 -1.99
CA ILE A 1029 65.59 56.63 -0.64
C ILE A 1029 66.49 57.35 0.40
N HIS A 1030 67.68 57.86 0.03
CA HIS A 1030 68.57 58.62 0.95
C HIS A 1030 68.92 57.93 2.30
N ILE A 1031 68.95 56.60 2.34
CA ILE A 1031 69.35 55.84 3.55
C ILE A 1031 70.82 55.41 3.38
N GLY A 1032 71.78 56.31 3.63
CA GLY A 1032 73.21 56.05 3.32
C GLY A 1032 73.94 55.14 4.32
N GLU A 1033 73.81 55.41 5.63
CA GLU A 1033 74.63 54.74 6.65
C GLU A 1033 73.92 53.59 7.37
N LYS A 1034 72.66 53.79 7.79
CA LYS A 1034 71.86 52.73 8.46
C LYS A 1034 71.57 51.54 7.54
N TYR A 1035 71.44 51.80 6.24
CA TYR A 1035 71.22 50.78 5.21
C TYR A 1035 72.41 49.81 5.11
N ASN A 1036 73.64 50.33 5.07
CA ASN A 1036 74.85 49.50 5.03
C ASN A 1036 75.07 48.71 6.33
N LYS A 1037 74.58 49.23 7.47
CA LYS A 1037 74.76 48.60 8.78
C LYS A 1037 73.77 47.48 9.09
N TYR A 1038 72.48 47.64 8.74
CA TYR A 1038 71.43 46.69 9.15
C TYR A 1038 70.74 45.96 8.00
N VAL A 1039 70.54 46.61 6.86
CA VAL A 1039 69.72 46.06 5.76
C VAL A 1039 70.59 45.27 4.78
N LEU A 1040 71.73 45.82 4.37
CA LEU A 1040 72.64 45.19 3.42
C LEU A 1040 73.13 43.80 3.86
N PRO A 1041 73.45 43.53 5.15
CA PRO A 1041 73.85 42.19 5.60
C PRO A 1041 72.75 41.13 5.43
N VAL A 1042 71.48 41.48 5.63
CA VAL A 1042 70.33 40.58 5.46
C VAL A 1042 70.13 40.21 3.99
N PHE A 1043 70.16 41.19 3.09
CA PHE A 1043 70.07 40.91 1.65
C PHE A 1043 71.28 40.14 1.12
N ASN A 1044 72.48 40.40 1.66
CA ASN A 1044 73.68 39.63 1.32
C ASN A 1044 73.59 38.19 1.82
N ALA A 1045 73.05 37.96 3.03
CA ALA A 1045 72.83 36.62 3.57
C ALA A 1045 71.85 35.82 2.69
N LEU A 1046 70.69 36.39 2.34
CA LEU A 1046 69.71 35.76 1.44
C LEU A 1046 70.27 35.44 0.05
N LYS A 1047 71.18 36.27 -0.47
CA LYS A 1047 71.77 36.12 -1.81
C LYS A 1047 73.05 35.26 -1.81
N SER A 1048 73.67 35.04 -0.64
CA SER A 1048 75.01 34.45 -0.52
C SER A 1048 75.12 33.03 -1.09
N CYS A 1049 74.09 32.21 -0.98
CA CYS A 1049 74.12 30.81 -1.41
C CYS A 1049 73.92 30.60 -2.92
N PHE A 1050 73.53 31.67 -3.61
CA PHE A 1050 73.43 31.74 -5.06
C PHE A 1050 74.64 32.44 -5.70
N ASP A 1051 75.61 32.87 -4.90
CA ASP A 1051 76.79 33.62 -5.34
C ASP A 1051 77.95 32.68 -5.72
N LYS A 1052 78.27 32.62 -7.02
CA LYS A 1052 79.34 31.77 -7.59
C LYS A 1052 80.73 32.46 -7.62
N SER A 1053 80.87 33.69 -7.10
CA SER A 1053 82.07 34.52 -7.33
C SER A 1053 83.27 34.28 -6.39
N LYS A 1054 83.20 33.38 -5.41
CA LYS A 1054 84.31 33.06 -4.48
C LYS A 1054 85.22 31.90 -4.95
N LEU A 1055 85.20 31.55 -6.24
CA LEU A 1055 85.93 30.41 -6.81
C LEU A 1055 87.36 30.75 -7.29
N ILE A 1056 87.88 31.94 -7.03
CA ILE A 1056 89.20 32.34 -7.56
C ILE A 1056 90.25 32.16 -6.49
N GLY A 1057 90.90 31.00 -6.52
CA GLY A 1057 92.33 30.89 -6.24
C GLY A 1057 92.99 30.51 -7.56
N ASN A 1058 93.52 31.51 -8.27
CA ASN A 1058 94.25 31.43 -9.54
C ASN A 1058 93.56 30.71 -10.71
N GLU A 1059 92.89 31.45 -11.61
CA GLU A 1059 92.89 31.19 -13.06
C GLU A 1059 92.14 32.29 -13.88
N ASN A 1060 92.74 32.69 -15.01
CA ASN A 1060 92.33 33.55 -16.14
C ASN A 1060 91.13 34.55 -16.05
N SER A 1061 91.41 35.82 -16.41
CA SER A 1061 90.50 36.99 -16.33
C SER A 1061 89.22 36.94 -17.18
N ARG A 1062 89.16 36.21 -18.30
CA ARG A 1062 87.93 36.09 -19.13
C ARG A 1062 86.87 35.17 -18.52
N GLN A 1063 87.26 34.07 -17.87
CA GLN A 1063 86.30 33.19 -17.18
C GLN A 1063 85.72 33.87 -15.92
N GLU A 1064 86.48 34.75 -15.29
CA GLU A 1064 86.05 35.52 -14.13
C GLU A 1064 84.86 36.46 -14.44
N GLU A 1065 84.81 37.10 -15.62
CA GLU A 1065 83.68 37.97 -16.01
C GLU A 1065 82.39 37.19 -16.31
N ASP A 1066 82.49 36.04 -17.00
CA ASP A 1066 81.33 35.19 -17.27
C ASP A 1066 80.79 34.51 -16.00
N ILE A 1067 81.69 34.12 -15.08
CA ILE A 1067 81.31 33.62 -13.75
C ILE A 1067 80.70 34.74 -12.91
N LYS A 1068 81.20 35.98 -12.99
CA LYS A 1068 80.58 37.15 -12.33
C LYS A 1068 79.20 37.49 -12.93
N ARG A 1069 79.01 37.39 -14.25
CA ARG A 1069 77.69 37.57 -14.92
C ARG A 1069 76.71 36.47 -14.53
N LYS A 1070 77.11 35.19 -14.61
CA LYS A 1070 76.29 34.04 -14.16
C LYS A 1070 75.98 34.13 -12.66
N SER A 1071 76.94 34.55 -11.82
CA SER A 1071 76.72 34.78 -10.39
C SER A 1071 75.69 35.88 -10.13
N LYS A 1072 75.78 37.01 -10.85
CA LYS A 1072 74.83 38.13 -10.72
C LYS A 1072 73.41 37.76 -11.17
N GLY A 1073 73.28 36.86 -12.15
CA GLY A 1073 72.01 36.25 -12.55
C GLY A 1073 71.44 35.32 -11.47
N ASN A 1074 72.27 34.42 -10.93
CA ASN A 1074 71.85 33.44 -9.92
C ASN A 1074 71.42 34.10 -8.61
N ARG A 1075 72.01 35.23 -8.20
CA ARG A 1075 71.59 35.98 -7.01
C ARG A 1075 70.12 36.44 -7.03
N LYS A 1076 69.47 36.52 -8.21
CA LYS A 1076 68.04 36.83 -8.33
C LYS A 1076 67.13 35.68 -7.89
N PHE A 1077 67.62 34.44 -7.90
CA PHE A 1077 66.87 33.26 -7.44
C PHE A 1077 66.56 33.27 -5.94
N ALA A 1078 67.19 34.17 -5.16
CA ALA A 1078 66.79 34.40 -3.78
C ALA A 1078 65.30 34.81 -3.62
N ALA A 1079 64.68 35.40 -4.65
CA ALA A 1079 63.27 35.75 -4.65
C ALA A 1079 62.33 34.58 -5.01
N PHE A 1080 62.84 33.48 -5.58
CA PHE A 1080 62.04 32.40 -6.17
C PHE A 1080 61.01 31.82 -5.19
N TYR A 1081 61.46 31.40 -4.01
CA TYR A 1081 60.59 30.78 -3.01
C TYR A 1081 59.55 31.77 -2.45
N PHE A 1082 59.87 33.06 -2.36
CA PHE A 1082 58.90 34.07 -1.91
C PHE A 1082 57.79 34.33 -2.96
N ILE A 1083 58.15 34.35 -4.24
CA ILE A 1083 57.19 34.51 -5.35
C ILE A 1083 56.24 33.32 -5.38
N PHE A 1084 56.78 32.10 -5.41
CA PHE A 1084 55.95 30.89 -5.48
C PHE A 1084 55.12 30.66 -4.22
N ARG A 1085 55.61 31.01 -3.02
CA ARG A 1085 54.78 31.06 -1.80
C ARG A 1085 53.56 31.96 -1.98
N THR A 1086 53.77 33.16 -2.52
CA THR A 1086 52.69 34.14 -2.72
C THR A 1086 51.67 33.62 -3.74
N ILE A 1087 52.12 33.04 -4.86
CA ILE A 1087 51.24 32.45 -5.88
C ILE A 1087 50.39 31.32 -5.31
N MET A 1088 51.01 30.37 -4.60
CA MET A 1088 50.31 29.23 -4.00
C MET A 1088 49.26 29.67 -2.97
N ILE A 1089 49.60 30.67 -2.15
CA ILE A 1089 48.66 31.24 -1.17
C ILE A 1089 47.47 31.94 -1.86
N ILE A 1090 47.70 32.73 -2.91
CA ILE A 1090 46.63 33.41 -3.67
C ILE A 1090 45.65 32.39 -4.24
N ILE A 1091 46.16 31.35 -4.91
CA ILE A 1091 45.33 30.28 -5.48
C ILE A 1091 44.52 29.61 -4.37
N SER A 1092 45.15 29.26 -3.24
CA SER A 1092 44.48 28.59 -2.13
C SER A 1092 43.37 29.41 -1.46
N VAL A 1093 43.46 30.75 -1.47
CA VAL A 1093 42.47 31.61 -0.79
C VAL A 1093 41.31 31.99 -1.72
N PHE A 1094 41.57 32.25 -3.00
CA PHE A 1094 40.56 32.81 -3.90
C PHE A 1094 39.85 31.78 -4.80
N ALA A 1095 40.43 30.59 -5.01
CA ALA A 1095 39.76 29.55 -5.79
C ALA A 1095 38.64 28.88 -4.96
N GLN A 1096 37.38 29.18 -5.31
CA GLN A 1096 36.19 28.73 -4.56
C GLN A 1096 35.81 27.26 -4.80
N ASN A 1097 36.13 26.71 -5.97
CA ASN A 1097 35.91 25.30 -6.28
C ASN A 1097 37.17 24.51 -5.92
N GLU A 1098 37.05 23.54 -5.01
CA GLU A 1098 38.19 22.74 -4.51
C GLU A 1098 38.92 21.97 -5.63
N ILE A 1099 38.22 21.51 -6.66
CA ILE A 1099 38.86 20.84 -7.81
C ILE A 1099 39.68 21.85 -8.61
N ILE A 1100 39.11 23.01 -8.93
CA ILE A 1100 39.82 24.07 -9.68
C ILE A 1100 41.02 24.58 -8.88
N LYS A 1101 40.87 24.75 -7.56
CA LYS A 1101 41.95 25.12 -6.65
C LYS A 1101 43.09 24.11 -6.72
N LEU A 1102 42.82 22.81 -6.58
CA LEU A 1102 43.84 21.76 -6.62
C LEU A 1102 44.50 21.64 -8.01
N VAL A 1103 43.75 21.83 -9.10
CA VAL A 1103 44.31 21.89 -10.45
C VAL A 1103 45.30 23.05 -10.57
N LEU A 1104 44.93 24.26 -10.15
CA LEU A 1104 45.80 25.43 -10.21
C LEU A 1104 47.04 25.30 -9.31
N LEU A 1105 46.90 24.74 -8.10
CA LEU A 1105 48.02 24.46 -7.19
C LEU A 1105 48.98 23.41 -7.77
N SER A 1106 48.44 22.37 -8.42
CA SER A 1106 49.22 21.37 -9.14
C SER A 1106 50.01 21.99 -10.29
N SER A 1107 49.37 22.80 -11.13
CA SER A 1107 50.03 23.54 -12.21
C SER A 1107 51.13 24.46 -11.69
N ALA A 1108 50.88 25.24 -10.65
CA ALA A 1108 51.87 26.13 -10.05
C ALA A 1108 53.08 25.37 -9.46
N SER A 1109 52.83 24.21 -8.84
CA SER A 1109 53.90 23.35 -8.30
C SER A 1109 54.78 22.77 -9.40
N VAL A 1110 54.19 22.25 -10.48
CA VAL A 1110 54.93 21.73 -11.64
C VAL A 1110 55.73 22.83 -12.34
N ILE A 1111 55.16 24.04 -12.50
CA ILE A 1111 55.88 25.19 -13.07
C ILE A 1111 57.09 25.56 -12.19
N SER A 1112 56.90 25.58 -10.87
CA SER A 1112 57.99 25.88 -9.92
C SER A 1112 59.14 24.86 -10.05
N LEU A 1113 58.80 23.56 -10.14
CA LEU A 1113 59.74 22.48 -10.35
C LEU A 1113 60.49 22.62 -11.69
N ALA A 1114 59.77 22.86 -12.78
CA ALA A 1114 60.34 22.98 -14.12
C ALA A 1114 61.36 24.13 -14.19
N ILE A 1115 61.01 25.30 -13.64
CA ILE A 1115 61.92 26.45 -13.58
C ILE A 1115 63.13 26.11 -12.72
N PHE A 1116 62.95 25.55 -11.53
CA PHE A 1116 64.08 25.27 -10.63
C PHE A 1116 65.04 24.21 -11.19
N ALA A 1117 64.50 23.12 -11.74
CA ALA A 1117 65.27 22.02 -12.33
C ALA A 1117 66.04 22.45 -13.58
N SER A 1118 65.51 23.41 -14.35
CA SER A 1118 66.17 23.94 -15.56
C SER A 1118 67.36 24.85 -15.22
N PHE A 1119 67.21 25.72 -14.22
CA PHE A 1119 68.23 26.73 -13.92
C PHE A 1119 69.29 26.30 -12.90
N GLN A 1120 69.00 25.31 -12.04
CA GLN A 1120 69.91 24.76 -11.01
C GLN A 1120 70.78 25.84 -10.31
N PRO A 1121 70.15 26.76 -9.57
CA PRO A 1121 70.76 28.04 -9.23
C PRO A 1121 71.85 27.97 -8.14
N TYR A 1122 71.93 26.90 -7.34
CA TYR A 1122 72.92 26.81 -6.26
C TYR A 1122 74.35 26.54 -6.73
N ARG A 1123 75.30 26.86 -5.84
CA ARG A 1123 76.73 26.55 -5.99
C ARG A 1123 77.02 25.04 -5.93
N GLU A 1124 76.47 24.32 -4.95
CA GLU A 1124 76.71 22.89 -4.81
C GLU A 1124 75.67 22.09 -5.59
N ARG A 1125 76.12 21.16 -6.43
CA ARG A 1125 75.25 20.24 -7.17
C ARG A 1125 74.33 19.45 -6.23
N SER A 1126 74.83 19.13 -5.04
CA SER A 1126 74.03 18.49 -4.00
C SER A 1126 72.77 19.32 -3.69
N PHE A 1127 72.86 20.63 -3.40
CA PHE A 1127 71.69 21.47 -3.08
C PHE A 1127 70.67 21.52 -4.22
N ASN A 1128 71.12 21.63 -5.47
CA ASN A 1128 70.21 21.61 -6.62
C ASN A 1128 69.41 20.31 -6.72
N ILE A 1129 70.07 19.15 -6.54
CA ILE A 1129 69.40 17.84 -6.56
C ILE A 1129 68.36 17.75 -5.44
N TRP A 1130 68.71 18.20 -4.24
CA TRP A 1130 67.83 18.13 -3.08
C TRP A 1130 66.59 19.01 -3.20
N ASP A 1131 66.76 20.26 -3.65
CA ASP A 1131 65.62 21.16 -3.87
C ASP A 1131 64.74 20.66 -5.02
N THR A 1132 65.33 20.13 -6.10
CA THR A 1132 64.56 19.48 -7.17
C THR A 1132 63.77 18.28 -6.64
N LEU A 1133 64.37 17.41 -5.82
CA LEU A 1133 63.66 16.27 -5.21
C LEU A 1133 62.50 16.73 -4.31
N ALA A 1134 62.72 17.71 -3.44
CA ALA A 1134 61.65 18.21 -2.58
C ALA A 1134 60.51 18.88 -3.38
N LEU A 1135 60.82 19.61 -4.46
CA LEU A 1135 59.80 20.15 -5.36
C LEU A 1135 59.08 19.04 -6.16
N THR A 1136 59.75 17.95 -6.56
CA THR A 1136 59.08 16.78 -7.16
C THR A 1136 58.09 16.13 -6.20
N LEU A 1137 58.48 15.95 -4.94
CA LEU A 1137 57.57 15.42 -3.91
C LEU A 1137 56.35 16.33 -3.74
N LEU A 1138 56.49 17.64 -3.96
CA LEU A 1138 55.41 18.61 -3.74
C LEU A 1138 54.40 18.52 -4.88
N SER A 1139 54.90 18.41 -6.12
CA SER A 1139 54.08 18.12 -7.30
C SER A 1139 53.34 16.79 -7.15
N ILE A 1140 54.00 15.73 -6.65
CA ILE A 1140 53.36 14.43 -6.41
C ILE A 1140 52.26 14.56 -5.34
N ALA A 1141 52.54 15.25 -4.23
CA ALA A 1141 51.55 15.48 -3.17
C ALA A 1141 50.32 16.23 -3.71
N THR A 1142 50.50 17.28 -4.54
CA THR A 1142 49.38 18.00 -5.17
C THR A 1142 48.54 17.12 -6.08
N LEU A 1143 49.17 16.22 -6.83
CA LEU A 1143 48.47 15.33 -7.75
C LEU A 1143 47.66 14.26 -6.99
N ILE A 1144 48.24 13.70 -5.92
CA ILE A 1144 47.54 12.75 -5.04
C ILE A 1144 46.34 13.44 -4.37
N SER A 1145 46.51 14.67 -3.89
CA SER A 1145 45.41 15.46 -3.33
C SER A 1145 44.28 15.70 -4.34
N LEU A 1146 44.61 15.96 -5.61
CA LEU A 1146 43.61 16.11 -6.67
C LEU A 1146 42.82 14.81 -6.89
N VAL A 1147 43.51 13.66 -6.97
CA VAL A 1147 42.88 12.34 -7.14
C VAL A 1147 41.92 12.02 -5.98
N LEU A 1148 42.27 12.39 -4.75
CA LEU A 1148 41.42 12.17 -3.56
C LEU A 1148 40.13 13.01 -3.53
N ASN A 1149 39.95 14.00 -4.42
CA ASN A 1149 38.74 14.85 -4.47
C ASN A 1149 37.92 14.71 -5.75
N VAL A 1150 38.43 14.01 -6.77
CA VAL A 1150 37.63 13.67 -7.94
C VAL A 1150 36.84 12.41 -7.62
N PRO A 1151 35.52 12.38 -7.82
CA PRO A 1151 34.71 11.19 -7.62
C PRO A 1151 35.06 10.14 -8.69
N PHE A 1152 36.10 9.36 -8.43
CA PHE A 1152 36.43 8.15 -9.17
C PHE A 1152 35.76 6.95 -8.51
N SER A 1153 35.39 5.95 -9.31
CA SER A 1153 34.85 4.65 -8.85
C SER A 1153 35.94 3.77 -8.19
N ALA A 1154 36.68 4.32 -7.22
CA ALA A 1154 37.71 3.62 -6.48
C ALA A 1154 37.12 2.99 -5.20
N ASN A 1155 37.53 1.76 -4.90
CA ASN A 1155 37.11 1.08 -3.66
C ASN A 1155 37.69 1.76 -2.41
N GLN A 1156 36.98 1.71 -1.28
CA GLN A 1156 37.38 2.36 -0.03
C GLN A 1156 38.78 1.94 0.46
N THR A 1157 39.19 0.70 0.20
CA THR A 1157 40.55 0.19 0.48
C THR A 1157 41.62 0.90 -0.34
N GLN A 1158 41.36 1.20 -1.62
CA GLN A 1158 42.28 1.93 -2.49
C GLN A 1158 42.43 3.38 -2.03
N LEU A 1159 41.33 4.05 -1.67
CA LEU A 1159 41.36 5.41 -1.13
C LEU A 1159 42.17 5.49 0.18
N ASN A 1160 42.05 4.49 1.06
CA ASN A 1160 42.85 4.43 2.29
C ASN A 1160 44.35 4.24 2.02
N ILE A 1161 44.74 3.40 1.04
CA ILE A 1161 46.15 3.23 0.64
C ILE A 1161 46.73 4.56 0.12
N ILE A 1162 45.97 5.29 -0.68
CA ILE A 1162 46.38 6.60 -1.21
C ILE A 1162 46.56 7.62 -0.08
N ARG A 1163 45.66 7.64 0.92
CA ARG A 1163 45.79 8.51 2.11
C ARG A 1163 47.07 8.24 2.91
N VAL A 1164 47.36 6.97 3.20
CA VAL A 1164 48.59 6.56 3.92
C VAL A 1164 49.84 6.94 3.12
N SER A 1165 49.79 6.79 1.80
CA SER A 1165 50.90 7.17 0.92
C SER A 1165 51.19 8.67 0.95
N LEU A 1166 50.14 9.51 0.97
CA LEU A 1166 50.28 10.96 1.12
C LEU A 1166 50.93 11.32 2.47
N GLU A 1167 50.50 10.68 3.56
CA GLU A 1167 51.08 10.92 4.88
C GLU A 1167 52.56 10.54 4.94
N PHE A 1168 52.96 9.42 4.33
CA PHE A 1168 54.37 9.04 4.22
C PHE A 1168 55.20 10.08 3.46
N ILE A 1169 54.68 10.62 2.35
CA ILE A 1169 55.37 11.66 1.55
C ILE A 1169 55.63 12.93 2.38
N ILE A 1170 54.69 13.31 3.26
CA ILE A 1170 54.82 14.51 4.13
C ILE A 1170 56.04 14.42 5.07
N TRP A 1171 56.43 13.22 5.50
CA TRP A 1171 57.53 13.01 6.45
C TRP A 1171 58.93 12.94 5.79
N LEU A 1172 59.01 12.65 4.49
CA LEU A 1172 60.28 12.43 3.79
C LEU A 1172 61.28 13.60 3.91
N PRO A 1173 60.89 14.88 3.74
CA PRO A 1173 61.83 16.00 3.90
C PRO A 1173 62.39 16.16 5.32
N PHE A 1174 61.63 15.78 6.35
CA PHE A 1174 62.10 15.80 7.73
C PHE A 1174 63.08 14.66 8.04
N VAL A 1175 62.77 13.43 7.63
CA VAL A 1175 63.66 12.27 7.81
C VAL A 1175 65.00 12.51 7.11
N THR A 1176 64.95 13.01 5.89
CA THR A 1176 66.16 13.32 5.11
C THR A 1176 67.01 14.44 5.71
N LEU A 1177 66.37 15.47 6.30
CA LEU A 1177 67.06 16.51 7.05
C LEU A 1177 67.78 15.94 8.28
N ILE A 1178 67.11 15.09 9.08
CA ILE A 1178 67.69 14.46 10.28
C ILE A 1178 68.87 13.57 9.94
N LEU A 1179 68.72 12.65 8.98
CA LEU A 1179 69.79 11.73 8.58
C LEU A 1179 71.06 12.49 8.17
N ARG A 1180 70.88 13.63 7.49
CA ARG A 1180 71.99 14.46 7.04
C ARG A 1180 72.61 15.30 8.15
N LEU A 1181 71.80 15.87 9.04
CA LEU A 1181 72.30 16.56 10.24
C LEU A 1181 73.08 15.58 11.12
N GLY A 1182 72.58 14.36 11.29
CA GLY A 1182 73.27 13.26 11.97
C GLY A 1182 74.57 12.85 11.29
N TRP A 1183 74.61 12.77 9.96
CA TRP A 1183 75.84 12.48 9.21
C TRP A 1183 76.88 13.62 9.34
N LYS A 1184 76.46 14.89 9.24
CA LYS A 1184 77.33 16.05 9.49
C LYS A 1184 77.83 16.07 10.93
N TRP A 1185 76.97 15.80 11.92
CA TRP A 1185 77.34 15.69 13.33
C TRP A 1185 78.34 14.56 13.57
N ARG A 1186 78.13 13.39 12.95
CA ARG A 1186 79.06 12.26 13.01
C ARG A 1186 80.43 12.60 12.40
N ILE A 1187 80.47 13.34 11.29
CA ILE A 1187 81.72 13.86 10.70
C ILE A 1187 82.39 14.89 11.63
N LEU A 1188 81.60 15.74 12.31
CA LEU A 1188 82.10 16.73 13.26
C LEU A 1188 82.70 16.06 14.50
N LEU A 1189 81.99 15.06 15.06
CA LEU A 1189 82.46 14.22 16.17
C LEU A 1189 83.67 13.38 15.76
N TYR A 1190 83.71 12.85 14.53
CA TYR A 1190 84.88 12.17 13.99
C TYR A 1190 86.08 13.11 13.84
N LYS A 1191 85.87 14.37 13.41
CA LYS A 1191 86.93 15.39 13.37
C LYS A 1191 87.41 15.80 14.76
N LEU A 1192 86.53 15.86 15.77
CA LEU A 1192 86.88 16.14 17.17
C LEU A 1192 87.62 14.96 17.80
N SER A 1193 87.16 13.73 17.55
CA SER A 1193 87.80 12.46 17.96
C SER A 1193 89.17 12.24 17.32
N LYS A 1194 89.34 12.62 16.04
CA LYS A 1194 90.65 12.52 15.36
C LYS A 1194 91.62 13.58 15.88
N ARG A 1195 91.11 14.71 16.39
CA ARG A 1195 91.90 15.76 17.02
C ARG A 1195 92.34 15.40 18.44
N SER A 1196 91.58 14.56 19.16
CA SER A 1196 92.03 13.98 20.45
C SER A 1196 93.00 12.81 20.25
N SER A 1197 92.80 11.93 19.26
CA SER A 1197 93.72 10.81 18.98
C SER A 1197 95.02 11.18 18.26
N LEU A 1198 95.10 12.37 17.65
CA LEU A 1198 96.36 12.96 17.15
C LEU A 1198 97.20 13.62 18.24
N ILE A 1199 96.65 13.83 19.45
CA ILE A 1199 97.39 14.35 20.61
C ILE A 1199 98.00 13.20 21.43
N GLU A 1200 97.36 12.02 21.51
CA GLU A 1200 97.91 10.83 22.19
C GLU A 1200 98.94 10.02 21.38
N LYS A 1201 99.01 10.20 20.05
CA LYS A 1201 99.94 9.44 19.17
C LYS A 1201 101.27 10.15 18.87
N ASN A 1202 101.47 11.37 19.37
CA ASN A 1202 102.67 12.18 19.15
C ASN A 1202 103.66 12.21 20.34
N ASP A 1203 103.40 11.45 21.42
CA ASP A 1203 104.33 11.35 22.56
C ASP A 1203 105.25 10.10 22.54
N ASN A 1204 105.14 9.21 21.55
CA ASN A 1204 105.99 8.01 21.46
C ASN A 1204 106.47 7.75 20.03
N THR A 1205 107.45 8.51 19.55
CA THR A 1205 108.58 8.00 18.73
C THR A 1205 109.51 9.15 18.36
N SER A 1206 110.74 9.01 18.83
CA SER A 1206 111.85 9.92 18.61
C SER A 1206 112.66 9.52 17.36
N ILE A 1207 113.22 10.52 16.68
CA ILE A 1207 114.55 10.53 16.03
C ILE A 1207 114.68 10.18 14.52
N ASN A 1208 115.23 11.19 13.82
CA ASN A 1208 116.07 11.23 12.61
C ASN A 1208 115.45 11.34 11.19
N GLY A 1209 115.75 12.47 10.54
CA GLY A 1209 115.74 12.65 9.08
C GLY A 1209 115.43 14.07 8.59
N LEU A 1210 116.46 14.93 8.50
CA LEU A 1210 116.52 16.30 7.96
C LEU A 1210 115.94 16.49 6.52
N PRO A 1211 115.83 17.74 5.95
CA PRO A 1211 116.01 19.08 6.56
C PRO A 1211 114.89 20.11 6.27
N LEU A 1212 114.91 21.16 7.08
CA LEU A 1212 114.36 22.49 6.82
C LEU A 1212 115.25 23.32 5.89
N ARG A 1213 114.59 24.03 4.95
CA ARG A 1213 114.80 25.42 4.46
C ARG A 1213 116.21 26.04 4.47
N VAL A 1214 116.61 26.54 3.29
CA VAL A 1214 117.19 27.89 3.01
C VAL A 1214 116.83 28.20 1.54
N ILE A 1215 115.87 29.09 1.22
CA ILE A 1215 115.95 30.56 1.00
C ILE A 1215 116.64 30.96 -0.32
N GLU A 1216 115.86 31.63 -1.18
CA GLU A 1216 116.20 32.84 -1.98
C GLU A 1216 114.85 33.34 -2.58
N HIS A 1217 114.19 34.43 -2.21
CA HIS A 1217 114.50 35.86 -1.97
C HIS A 1217 114.89 36.65 -3.23
N ILE A 1218 114.04 37.66 -3.57
CA ILE A 1218 114.37 39.00 -4.16
C ILE A 1218 114.83 38.96 -5.63
N SER A 1219 114.41 39.79 -6.60
CA SER A 1219 114.04 41.21 -6.75
C SER A 1219 113.15 41.37 -8.01
N ASN A 1220 112.00 42.04 -8.04
CA ASN A 1220 111.79 43.50 -8.08
C ASN A 1220 112.79 44.30 -8.94
N GLU A 1221 112.45 44.53 -10.21
CA GLU A 1221 112.64 45.75 -11.02
C GLU A 1221 112.00 45.42 -12.40
N LYS A 1222 111.02 46.14 -12.92
CA LYS A 1222 110.98 47.57 -13.18
C LYS A 1222 109.59 48.13 -12.95
N ILE A 1223 109.61 49.20 -12.18
CA ILE A 1223 108.58 50.22 -12.03
C ILE A 1223 108.49 51.01 -13.33
N ASP A 1224 107.23 51.29 -13.66
CA ASP A 1224 106.65 52.39 -14.42
C ASP A 1224 107.34 53.09 -15.59
N GLU A 1225 106.44 53.43 -16.50
CA GLU A 1225 106.35 54.66 -17.26
C GLU A 1225 107.29 54.87 -18.46
N ASN A 1226 106.62 54.99 -19.61
CA ASN A 1226 107.08 55.82 -20.70
C ASN A 1226 107.45 57.22 -20.17
N GLN A 1227 108.63 57.74 -20.49
CA GLN A 1227 108.80 58.76 -21.53
C GLN A 1227 110.27 59.22 -21.66
N VAL A 1228 110.52 60.00 -22.72
CA VAL A 1228 111.79 60.27 -23.39
C VAL A 1228 112.70 61.30 -22.67
N LYS A 1229 114.01 60.98 -22.62
CA LYS A 1229 115.27 61.79 -22.51
C LYS A 1229 115.46 62.90 -21.44
N SER A 1230 116.73 62.94 -20.98
CA SER A 1230 117.48 63.82 -20.06
C SER A 1230 117.44 63.43 -18.60
#